data_AF-A0A9D5CEH6-F1
#
_entry.id   AF-A0A9D5CEH6-F1
#
_cell.length_a   1.000
_cell.length_b   1.000
_cell.length_c   1.000
_cell.angle_alpha   90.00
_cell.angle_beta   90.00
_cell.angle_gamma   90.00
#
_symmetry.space_group_name_H-M   'P 1'
#
loop_
_entity.id
_entity.type
_entity.pdbx_description
1 polymer ?
#
loop_
_entity_poly.entity_id
_entity_poly.type
_entity_poly.pdbx_seq_one_letter_code
_entity_poly.pdbx_strand_id
1 'polypeptide(L)'
;MPARQLATAWLRQQRVLKENLIAARGTGDREVMREAVARAIARYEAYYRVRAETVRADPVRFYCTPWATPLERGTHWIAGLRPSALIHLLYSESGLRFQAQLEDLLEGVHSGDLGDLSPDQLSDVDDVQRRTIREEGEIGDELDELQLGVADTFPVSDSDLDEKMGRMEGIIGRADGLRMQTLKNVLEILEPVQAVDLLVAAADLEIGMRQIGMGRYRRPDDNDKLYTHILQFEQNIVMVRFLKRGSSLSKLMQGKGMLDSERRTHSMVFDAGDNASQLDDRMMSRSQGSKVPSRSVDGQQIGSVLDRAPEKAPRSRLSKETGPRDGQPSDMEMMKERFAKLLLGEDMSGGGKGVSSALALSNAITNLAASVFGEQWRLEPMSAERKARWRREVDWLLSVTDHIVEFVPSQQISKDGTNMEIMVTQQRKDLHMNIPALRKLDAMLIEYLDNFKDHNEFWYVSRDATEAEKGGAQRKDDKWWLPTAKVPPEGLSDVSRKWLQYQKELVNQVLKAAMAINANVLMEMEIPEAYIEALPKNGRASLGDALYKSITDENFDPEDFLSSLDFSSEHKILDLKNRIEASVVIWKRKMHNKDVKSPWGSAVSIEKREQFEERAETILLILKHRFPGIPQSSLDISKIQENKDVGQSILESYSRVLESLAYTVMSRIEDVLYADSLTRDPSLGHSKKKPSFDAGPVKVLDPKEEIEKLNNMEAGDSMTLSDFMGWHEEQDAEVEKKSSVNFVDMLHLEDSKLSKLAEMMINKKTSYIEKLENLGGLRSPIPRH
;
A
#
# COMPACT_ATOMS: atom_id res chain seq x y z
N MET A 1 7.74 -49.58 -3.61
CA MET A 1 6.33 -49.41 -4.04
C MET A 1 6.25 -48.17 -4.93
N PRO A 2 5.54 -48.17 -6.08
CA PRO A 2 5.37 -46.95 -6.88
C PRO A 2 4.67 -45.83 -6.09
N ALA A 3 5.15 -44.59 -6.20
CA ALA A 3 4.69 -43.46 -5.38
C ALA A 3 3.17 -43.17 -5.48
N ARG A 4 2.57 -43.44 -6.66
CA ARG A 4 1.10 -43.37 -6.84
C ARG A 4 0.35 -44.41 -5.99
N GLN A 5 0.88 -45.62 -5.88
CA GLN A 5 0.29 -46.67 -5.05
C GLN A 5 0.42 -46.32 -3.58
N LEU A 6 1.58 -45.77 -3.16
CA LEU A 6 1.80 -45.31 -1.79
C LEU A 6 0.75 -44.25 -1.38
N ALA A 7 0.54 -43.24 -2.22
CA ALA A 7 -0.43 -42.18 -1.95
C ALA A 7 -1.90 -42.68 -1.88
N THR A 8 -2.25 -43.66 -2.72
CA THR A 8 -3.61 -44.26 -2.66
C THR A 8 -3.78 -45.20 -1.46
N ALA A 9 -2.73 -45.91 -1.06
CA ALA A 9 -2.73 -46.72 0.15
C ALA A 9 -2.85 -45.84 1.40
N TRP A 10 -2.13 -44.71 1.44
CA TRP A 10 -2.18 -43.74 2.53
C TRP A 10 -3.59 -43.19 2.77
N LEU A 11 -4.27 -42.73 1.71
CA LEU A 11 -5.64 -42.23 1.83
C LEU A 11 -6.65 -43.28 2.34
N ARG A 12 -6.45 -44.56 2.00
CA ARG A 12 -7.26 -45.64 2.56
C ARG A 12 -6.97 -45.85 4.04
N GLN A 13 -5.69 -45.82 4.42
CA GLN A 13 -5.27 -45.92 5.81
C GLN A 13 -5.78 -44.74 6.65
N GLN A 14 -5.83 -43.53 6.08
CA GLN A 14 -6.40 -42.35 6.74
C GLN A 14 -7.89 -42.51 7.06
N ARG A 15 -8.68 -43.09 6.14
CA ARG A 15 -10.11 -43.39 6.42
C ARG A 15 -10.27 -44.38 7.57
N VAL A 16 -9.51 -45.47 7.54
CA VAL A 16 -9.52 -46.49 8.60
C VAL A 16 -9.04 -45.90 9.92
N LEU A 17 -8.04 -45.02 9.89
CA LEU A 17 -7.55 -44.33 11.09
C LEU A 17 -8.64 -43.44 11.68
N LYS A 18 -9.29 -42.62 10.86
CA LYS A 18 -10.43 -41.78 11.26
C LYS A 18 -11.52 -42.60 11.93
N GLU A 19 -11.97 -43.69 11.31
CA GLU A 19 -13.02 -44.56 11.87
C GLU A 19 -12.64 -45.14 13.24
N ASN A 20 -11.39 -45.59 13.39
CA ASN A 20 -10.88 -46.11 14.67
C ASN A 20 -10.81 -45.03 15.76
N LEU A 21 -10.41 -43.81 15.40
CA LEU A 21 -10.34 -42.67 16.31
C LEU A 21 -11.73 -42.23 16.78
N ILE A 22 -12.71 -42.18 15.87
CA ILE A 22 -14.11 -41.90 16.22
C ILE A 22 -14.67 -42.98 17.14
N ALA A 23 -14.41 -44.26 16.85
CA ALA A 23 -14.83 -45.37 17.70
C ALA A 23 -14.21 -45.27 19.10
N ALA A 24 -12.91 -44.94 19.19
CA ALA A 24 -12.22 -44.73 20.46
C ALA A 24 -12.76 -43.51 21.22
N ARG A 25 -13.14 -42.43 20.53
CA ARG A 25 -13.80 -41.28 21.14
C ARG A 25 -15.18 -41.64 21.70
N GLY A 26 -15.93 -42.50 21.00
CA GLY A 26 -17.26 -42.95 21.40
C GLY A 26 -17.31 -43.83 22.65
N THR A 27 -16.20 -44.43 23.08
CA THR A 27 -16.16 -45.22 24.33
C THR A 27 -16.12 -44.35 25.59
N GLY A 28 -15.69 -43.09 25.47
CA GLY A 28 -15.46 -42.19 26.61
C GLY A 28 -14.27 -42.57 27.50
N ASP A 29 -13.52 -43.64 27.18
CA ASP A 29 -12.41 -44.14 27.99
C ASP A 29 -11.08 -43.49 27.57
N ARG A 30 -10.44 -42.78 28.51
CA ARG A 30 -9.17 -42.08 28.31
C ARG A 30 -8.00 -43.01 27.94
N GLU A 31 -7.96 -44.23 28.47
CA GLU A 31 -6.88 -45.18 28.13
C GLU A 31 -7.03 -45.71 26.70
N VAL A 32 -8.26 -45.99 26.29
CA VAL A 32 -8.58 -46.41 24.90
C VAL A 32 -8.22 -45.30 23.91
N MET A 33 -8.51 -44.05 24.25
CA MET A 33 -8.12 -42.88 23.44
C MET A 33 -6.61 -42.72 23.37
N ARG A 34 -5.88 -42.85 24.50
CA ARG A 34 -4.41 -42.78 24.51
C ARG A 34 -3.78 -43.87 23.64
N GLU A 35 -4.29 -45.10 23.70
CA GLU A 35 -3.81 -46.18 22.85
C GLU A 35 -4.14 -45.93 21.37
N ALA A 36 -5.29 -45.33 21.06
CA ALA A 36 -5.64 -44.94 19.70
C ALA A 36 -4.71 -43.87 19.13
N VAL A 37 -4.34 -42.85 19.93
CA VAL A 37 -3.35 -41.82 19.56
C VAL A 37 -1.98 -42.45 19.32
N ALA A 38 -1.51 -43.35 20.19
CA ALA A 38 -0.24 -44.05 20.00
C ALA A 38 -0.21 -44.87 18.70
N ARG A 39 -1.31 -45.56 18.37
CA ARG A 39 -1.47 -46.27 17.08
C ARG A 39 -1.49 -45.32 15.89
N ALA A 40 -2.05 -44.12 16.02
CA ALA A 40 -2.04 -43.11 14.98
C ALA A 40 -0.60 -42.64 14.70
N ILE A 41 0.17 -42.30 15.74
CA ILE A 41 1.58 -41.90 15.64
C ILE A 41 2.39 -42.99 14.94
N ALA A 42 2.28 -44.25 15.36
CA ALA A 42 2.99 -45.37 14.75
C ALA A 42 2.66 -45.55 13.25
N ARG A 43 1.44 -45.23 12.83
CA ARG A 43 1.03 -45.27 11.42
C ARG A 43 1.65 -44.14 10.60
N TYR A 44 1.68 -42.91 11.11
CA TYR A 44 2.38 -41.80 10.46
C TYR A 44 3.88 -42.11 10.32
N GLU A 45 4.53 -42.65 11.35
CA GLU A 45 5.93 -43.05 11.29
C GLU A 45 6.18 -44.13 10.23
N ALA A 46 5.33 -45.16 10.18
CA ALA A 46 5.43 -46.21 9.17
C ALA A 46 5.25 -45.63 7.75
N TYR A 47 4.33 -44.69 7.57
CA TYR A 47 4.13 -44.02 6.29
C TYR A 47 5.35 -43.21 5.86
N TYR A 48 5.90 -42.36 6.73
CA TYR A 48 7.09 -41.58 6.40
C TYR A 48 8.33 -42.45 6.15
N ARG A 49 8.44 -43.61 6.82
CA ARG A 49 9.50 -44.59 6.54
C ARG A 49 9.41 -45.17 5.12
N VAL A 50 8.24 -45.65 4.71
CA VAL A 50 8.02 -46.19 3.35
C VAL A 50 8.12 -45.07 2.29
N ARG A 51 7.70 -43.86 2.65
CA ARG A 51 7.83 -42.68 1.82
C ARG A 51 9.30 -42.34 1.56
N ALA A 52 10.17 -42.35 2.56
CA ALA A 52 11.60 -42.11 2.40
C ALA A 52 12.27 -43.09 1.41
N GLU A 53 11.91 -44.38 1.46
CA GLU A 53 12.39 -45.38 0.48
C GLU A 53 11.92 -45.07 -0.95
N THR A 54 10.71 -44.53 -1.09
CA THR A 54 10.14 -44.17 -2.39
C THR A 54 10.76 -42.89 -2.95
N VAL A 55 11.08 -41.92 -2.08
CA VAL A 55 11.77 -40.67 -2.44
C VAL A 55 13.18 -40.98 -2.94
N ARG A 56 13.91 -41.88 -2.28
CA ARG A 56 15.27 -42.31 -2.70
C ARG A 56 15.32 -42.86 -4.13
N ALA A 57 14.24 -43.52 -4.56
CA ALA A 57 14.19 -44.11 -5.90
C ALA A 57 14.02 -43.06 -7.01
N ASP A 58 13.30 -41.96 -6.75
CA ASP A 58 13.06 -40.88 -7.71
C ASP A 58 12.56 -39.61 -6.98
N PRO A 59 13.48 -38.77 -6.46
CA PRO A 59 13.12 -37.64 -5.61
C PRO A 59 12.42 -36.52 -6.41
N VAL A 60 12.78 -36.35 -7.69
CA VAL A 60 12.23 -35.31 -8.56
C VAL A 60 10.77 -35.62 -8.92
N ARG A 61 10.49 -36.85 -9.37
CA ARG A 61 9.11 -37.26 -9.65
C ARG A 61 8.28 -37.28 -8.39
N PHE A 62 8.88 -37.60 -7.24
CA PHE A 62 8.19 -37.55 -5.97
C PHE A 62 7.78 -36.12 -5.60
N TYR A 63 8.71 -35.16 -5.72
CA TYR A 63 8.45 -33.74 -5.50
C TYR A 63 7.32 -33.19 -6.38
N CYS A 64 7.31 -33.56 -7.67
CA CYS A 64 6.28 -33.12 -8.61
C CYS A 64 4.87 -33.66 -8.28
N THR A 65 4.76 -34.68 -7.43
CA THR A 65 3.50 -35.32 -7.00
C THR A 65 2.48 -35.52 -8.13
N PRO A 66 2.83 -36.18 -9.26
CA PRO A 66 1.93 -36.32 -10.43
C PRO A 66 0.64 -37.09 -10.14
N TRP A 67 0.57 -37.82 -9.03
CA TRP A 67 -0.63 -38.54 -8.59
C TRP A 67 -1.57 -37.71 -7.71
N ALA A 68 -1.16 -36.50 -7.30
CA ALA A 68 -2.01 -35.56 -6.56
C ALA A 68 -2.94 -34.80 -7.51
N THR A 69 -4.08 -34.35 -7.01
CA THR A 69 -4.96 -33.42 -7.73
C THR A 69 -4.32 -32.03 -7.81
N PRO A 70 -4.73 -31.15 -8.73
CA PRO A 70 -4.25 -29.77 -8.76
C PRO A 70 -4.42 -29.03 -7.42
N LEU A 71 -5.54 -29.27 -6.73
CA LEU A 71 -5.82 -28.72 -5.41
C LEU A 71 -4.80 -29.17 -4.36
N GLU A 72 -4.57 -30.48 -4.24
CA GLU A 72 -3.56 -31.03 -3.32
C GLU A 72 -2.17 -30.47 -3.64
N ARG A 73 -1.78 -30.39 -4.92
CA ARG A 73 -0.50 -29.81 -5.32
C ARG A 73 -0.36 -28.34 -4.91
N GLY A 74 -1.44 -27.55 -4.99
CA GLY A 74 -1.44 -26.16 -4.56
C GLY A 74 -1.17 -25.97 -3.05
N THR A 75 -1.57 -26.97 -2.26
CA THR A 75 -1.41 -26.98 -0.79
C THR A 75 -0.10 -27.60 -0.30
N HIS A 76 0.62 -28.33 -1.15
CA HIS A 76 1.87 -28.98 -0.75
C HIS A 76 3.01 -27.96 -0.57
N TRP A 77 3.78 -28.13 0.50
CA TRP A 77 5.09 -27.53 0.73
C TRP A 77 6.11 -28.67 0.80
N ILE A 78 6.93 -28.86 -0.23
CA ILE A 78 7.89 -29.98 -0.32
C ILE A 78 7.18 -31.35 -0.27
N ALA A 79 6.44 -31.66 -1.35
CA ALA A 79 5.77 -32.94 -1.59
C ALA A 79 4.73 -33.41 -0.54
N GLY A 80 4.25 -32.53 0.34
CA GLY A 80 3.22 -32.84 1.34
C GLY A 80 2.75 -31.59 2.06
N LEU A 81 1.79 -31.70 2.99
CA LEU A 81 1.30 -30.54 3.75
C LEU A 81 2.43 -29.85 4.52
N ARG A 82 2.32 -28.54 4.71
CA ARG A 82 3.27 -27.79 5.51
C ARG A 82 3.12 -28.18 7.01
N PRO A 83 4.20 -28.39 7.78
CA PRO A 83 4.12 -28.77 9.19
C PRO A 83 3.26 -27.84 10.06
N SER A 84 3.44 -26.52 9.94
CA SER A 84 2.64 -25.49 10.63
C SER A 84 1.14 -25.56 10.32
N ALA A 85 0.76 -26.21 9.22
CA ALA A 85 -0.63 -26.34 8.83
C ALA A 85 -1.43 -27.25 9.78
N LEU A 86 -0.78 -28.18 10.49
CA LEU A 86 -1.39 -28.94 11.58
C LEU A 86 -1.75 -28.03 12.78
N ILE A 87 -0.88 -27.07 13.09
CA ILE A 87 -1.09 -26.12 14.20
C ILE A 87 -2.20 -25.14 13.85
N HIS A 88 -2.24 -24.67 12.60
CA HIS A 88 -3.36 -23.84 12.13
C HIS A 88 -4.69 -24.59 12.17
N LEU A 89 -4.68 -25.88 11.83
CA LEU A 89 -5.88 -26.72 11.96
C LEU A 89 -6.31 -26.82 13.43
N LEU A 90 -5.37 -27.00 14.36
CA LEU A 90 -5.65 -27.00 15.79
C LEU A 90 -6.35 -25.70 16.24
N TYR A 91 -5.79 -24.52 15.90
CA TYR A 91 -6.42 -23.24 16.28
C TYR A 91 -7.78 -23.02 15.63
N SER A 92 -7.97 -23.50 14.40
CA SER A 92 -9.25 -23.37 13.70
C SER A 92 -10.32 -24.24 14.36
N GLU A 93 -9.96 -25.49 14.67
CA GLU A 93 -10.83 -26.46 15.34
C GLU A 93 -11.13 -26.09 16.79
N SER A 94 -10.16 -25.49 17.50
CA SER A 94 -10.37 -24.99 18.86
C SER A 94 -11.25 -23.75 18.86
N GLY A 95 -10.98 -22.77 17.99
CA GLY A 95 -11.78 -21.55 17.89
C GLY A 95 -13.23 -21.82 17.51
N LEU A 96 -13.47 -22.74 16.56
CA LEU A 96 -14.82 -23.11 16.15
C LEU A 96 -15.62 -23.77 17.29
N ARG A 97 -14.98 -24.66 18.07
CA ARG A 97 -15.64 -25.33 19.21
C ARG A 97 -15.83 -24.38 20.39
N PHE A 98 -14.83 -23.56 20.70
CA PHE A 98 -14.92 -22.52 21.72
C PHE A 98 -16.10 -21.58 21.45
N GLN A 99 -16.26 -21.10 20.22
CA GLN A 99 -17.38 -20.24 19.84
C GLN A 99 -18.73 -20.95 19.97
N ALA A 100 -18.81 -22.23 19.59
CA ALA A 100 -20.03 -23.01 19.68
C ALA A 100 -20.44 -23.36 21.12
N GLN A 101 -19.48 -23.40 22.05
CA GLN A 101 -19.67 -23.78 23.46
C GLN A 101 -19.49 -22.59 24.42
N LEU A 102 -19.46 -21.35 23.90
CA LEU A 102 -19.14 -20.17 24.70
C LEU A 102 -20.11 -19.97 25.87
N GLU A 103 -21.40 -20.21 25.66
CA GLU A 103 -22.43 -20.11 26.71
C GLU A 103 -22.19 -21.15 27.82
N ASP A 104 -21.97 -22.41 27.45
CA ASP A 104 -21.67 -23.50 28.37
C ASP A 104 -20.38 -23.25 29.17
N LEU A 105 -19.34 -22.72 28.51
CA LEU A 105 -18.05 -22.44 29.13
C LEU A 105 -18.13 -21.30 30.16
N LEU A 106 -18.94 -20.27 29.89
CA LEU A 106 -19.20 -19.16 30.81
C LEU A 106 -19.99 -19.61 32.05
N GLU A 107 -20.79 -20.66 31.93
CA GLU A 107 -21.47 -21.33 33.05
C GLU A 107 -20.55 -22.33 33.79
N GLY A 108 -19.29 -22.47 33.37
CA GLY A 108 -18.29 -23.36 33.97
C GLY A 108 -18.43 -24.82 33.53
N VAL A 109 -19.17 -25.11 32.46
CA VAL A 109 -19.30 -26.43 31.89
C VAL A 109 -18.15 -26.65 30.90
N HIS A 110 -17.28 -27.61 31.21
CA HIS A 110 -16.14 -27.96 30.37
C HIS A 110 -16.39 -29.28 29.64
N SER A 111 -16.37 -29.25 28.30
CA SER A 111 -16.51 -30.41 27.42
C SER A 111 -15.24 -31.28 27.39
N GLY A 112 -14.09 -30.70 27.76
CA GLY A 112 -12.76 -31.31 27.69
C GLY A 112 -12.27 -31.58 26.27
N ASP A 113 -12.96 -31.04 25.26
CA ASP A 113 -12.61 -31.18 23.86
C ASP A 113 -11.65 -30.07 23.39
N LEU A 114 -11.45 -29.92 22.08
CA LEU A 114 -10.56 -28.87 21.54
C LEU A 114 -11.01 -27.43 21.83
N GLY A 115 -12.26 -27.19 22.23
CA GLY A 115 -12.74 -25.88 22.69
C GLY A 115 -12.18 -25.46 24.04
N ASP A 116 -11.68 -26.42 24.83
CA ASP A 116 -11.27 -26.24 26.22
C ASP A 116 -9.73 -26.24 26.39
N LEU A 117 -8.99 -25.74 25.39
CA LEU A 117 -7.54 -25.62 25.52
C LEU A 117 -7.17 -24.64 26.62
N SER A 118 -6.31 -25.07 27.55
CA SER A 118 -5.85 -24.19 28.62
C SER A 118 -4.89 -23.11 28.09
N PRO A 119 -4.74 -21.97 28.79
CA PRO A 119 -3.75 -20.95 28.43
C PRO A 119 -2.32 -21.51 28.35
N ASP A 120 -1.96 -22.44 29.23
CA ASP A 120 -0.65 -23.09 29.23
C ASP A 120 -0.47 -23.97 27.98
N GLN A 121 -1.49 -24.75 27.61
CA GLN A 121 -1.47 -25.55 26.38
C GLN A 121 -1.34 -24.66 25.14
N LEU A 122 -2.04 -23.52 25.09
CA LEU A 122 -1.93 -22.57 23.99
C LEU A 122 -0.52 -21.95 23.91
N SER A 123 0.09 -21.62 25.05
CA SER A 123 1.47 -21.13 25.11
C SER A 123 2.47 -22.18 24.60
N ASP A 124 2.33 -23.43 25.04
CA ASP A 124 3.20 -24.53 24.60
C ASP A 124 3.05 -24.81 23.10
N VAL A 125 1.82 -24.74 22.57
CA VAL A 125 1.54 -24.89 21.14
C VAL A 125 2.17 -23.75 20.33
N ASP A 126 2.12 -22.51 20.83
CA ASP A 126 2.77 -21.36 20.20
C ASP A 126 4.30 -21.53 20.15
N ASP A 127 4.91 -22.08 21.21
CA ASP A 127 6.34 -22.41 21.22
C ASP A 127 6.70 -23.52 20.21
N VAL A 128 5.84 -24.53 20.05
CA VAL A 128 5.97 -25.54 18.99
C VAL A 128 5.83 -24.88 17.61
N GLN A 129 4.93 -23.92 17.45
CA GLN A 129 4.72 -23.20 16.20
C GLN A 129 5.95 -22.38 15.81
N ARG A 130 6.51 -21.58 16.74
CA ARG A 130 7.71 -20.77 16.50
C ARG A 130 8.89 -21.63 16.08
N ARG A 131 9.13 -22.74 16.78
CA ARG A 131 10.19 -23.71 16.42
C ARG A 131 9.94 -24.33 15.06
N THR A 132 8.71 -24.79 14.82
CA THR A 132 8.32 -25.41 13.55
C THR A 132 8.55 -24.45 12.39
N ILE A 133 8.05 -23.20 12.47
CA ILE A 133 8.19 -22.17 11.42
C ILE A 133 9.66 -21.84 11.11
N ARG A 134 10.52 -21.81 12.14
CA ARG A 134 11.96 -21.57 11.96
C ARG A 134 12.62 -22.67 11.14
N GLU A 135 12.47 -23.93 11.54
CA GLU A 135 13.04 -25.10 10.84
C GLU A 135 12.45 -25.23 9.42
N GLU A 136 11.16 -24.92 9.31
CA GLU A 136 10.47 -24.79 8.04
C GLU A 136 11.08 -23.70 7.12
N GLY A 137 11.62 -22.62 7.68
CA GLY A 137 12.34 -21.59 6.94
C GLY A 137 13.69 -22.12 6.44
N GLU A 138 14.45 -22.77 7.32
CA GLU A 138 15.76 -23.36 7.01
C GLU A 138 15.68 -24.41 5.89
N ILE A 139 14.69 -25.31 5.94
CA ILE A 139 14.46 -26.29 4.86
C ILE A 139 14.03 -25.59 3.55
N GLY A 140 13.29 -24.48 3.65
CA GLY A 140 12.88 -23.68 2.49
C GLY A 140 14.07 -23.02 1.80
N ASP A 141 14.94 -22.36 2.58
CA ASP A 141 16.15 -21.69 2.08
C ASP A 141 17.06 -22.70 1.34
N GLU A 142 17.22 -23.93 1.86
CA GLU A 142 18.00 -24.98 1.19
C GLU A 142 17.40 -25.46 -0.14
N LEU A 143 16.07 -25.48 -0.26
CA LEU A 143 15.40 -25.81 -1.51
C LEU A 143 15.59 -24.69 -2.53
N ASP A 144 15.50 -23.44 -2.10
CA ASP A 144 15.70 -22.27 -2.96
C ASP A 144 17.14 -22.23 -3.49
N GLU A 145 18.15 -22.52 -2.66
CA GLU A 145 19.54 -22.68 -3.08
C GLU A 145 19.72 -23.78 -4.13
N LEU A 146 19.07 -24.93 -3.93
CA LEU A 146 19.11 -26.03 -4.89
C LEU A 146 18.47 -25.64 -6.23
N GLN A 147 17.36 -24.90 -6.21
CA GLN A 147 16.66 -24.44 -7.41
C GLN A 147 17.45 -23.37 -8.17
N LEU A 148 18.06 -22.40 -7.48
CA LEU A 148 18.92 -21.40 -8.09
C LEU A 148 20.16 -22.04 -8.73
N GLY A 149 20.81 -22.99 -8.05
CA GLY A 149 21.93 -23.74 -8.60
C GLY A 149 21.58 -24.65 -9.80
N VAL A 150 20.29 -24.94 -10.01
CA VAL A 150 19.78 -25.63 -11.22
C VAL A 150 19.51 -24.64 -12.35
N ALA A 151 19.06 -23.42 -12.04
CA ALA A 151 18.79 -22.38 -13.02
C ALA A 151 20.06 -21.76 -13.63
N ASP A 152 21.12 -21.61 -12.83
CA ASP A 152 22.36 -20.94 -13.26
C ASP A 152 23.32 -21.87 -14.03
N THR A 153 23.21 -23.19 -13.85
CA THR A 153 24.13 -24.18 -14.46
C THR A 153 23.34 -25.33 -15.07
N PHE A 154 23.32 -25.42 -16.41
CA PHE A 154 22.89 -26.65 -17.08
C PHE A 154 23.77 -27.80 -16.56
N PRO A 155 23.19 -28.93 -16.11
CA PRO A 155 23.97 -30.06 -15.60
C PRO A 155 24.99 -30.49 -16.66
N VAL A 156 26.28 -30.43 -16.33
CA VAL A 156 27.37 -30.65 -17.28
C VAL A 156 27.70 -32.14 -17.36
N SER A 157 27.33 -32.91 -16.34
CA SER A 157 27.50 -34.37 -16.25
C SER A 157 26.37 -35.07 -15.50
N ASP A 158 26.27 -36.39 -15.69
CA ASP A 158 25.38 -37.27 -14.90
C ASP A 158 25.72 -37.23 -13.40
N SER A 159 26.99 -36.99 -13.04
CA SER A 159 27.41 -36.83 -11.65
C SER A 159 26.81 -35.58 -10.99
N ASP A 160 26.68 -34.48 -11.73
CA ASP A 160 26.07 -33.24 -11.22
C ASP A 160 24.56 -33.43 -11.00
N LEU A 161 23.92 -34.26 -11.84
CA LEU A 161 22.51 -34.63 -11.68
C LEU A 161 22.31 -35.50 -10.45
N ASP A 162 23.16 -36.51 -10.24
CA ASP A 162 23.10 -37.40 -9.08
C ASP A 162 23.29 -36.63 -7.76
N GLU A 163 24.22 -35.67 -7.72
CA GLU A 163 24.41 -34.79 -6.55
C GLU A 163 23.15 -33.96 -6.26
N LYS A 164 22.57 -33.33 -7.30
CA LYS A 164 21.34 -32.53 -7.18
C LYS A 164 20.14 -33.37 -6.75
N MET A 165 20.02 -34.60 -7.26
CA MET A 165 18.99 -35.55 -6.84
C MET A 165 19.17 -35.98 -5.38
N GLY A 166 20.41 -36.23 -4.94
CA GLY A 166 20.73 -36.55 -3.55
C GLY A 166 20.39 -35.41 -2.59
N ARG A 167 20.66 -34.15 -2.97
CA ARG A 167 20.22 -32.97 -2.20
C ARG A 167 18.69 -32.88 -2.10
N MET A 168 17.97 -33.13 -3.20
CA MET A 168 16.51 -33.15 -3.19
C MET A 168 15.94 -34.27 -2.28
N GLU A 169 16.53 -35.48 -2.29
CA GLU A 169 16.18 -36.55 -1.34
C GLU A 169 16.34 -36.07 0.11
N GLY A 170 17.48 -35.45 0.43
CA GLY A 170 17.76 -34.92 1.77
C GLY A 170 16.75 -33.87 2.25
N ILE A 171 16.39 -32.92 1.37
CA ILE A 171 15.41 -31.87 1.66
C ILE A 171 14.03 -32.47 1.93
N ILE A 172 13.57 -33.41 1.09
CA ILE A 172 12.26 -34.07 1.29
C ILE A 172 12.27 -34.88 2.59
N GLY A 173 13.37 -35.58 2.88
CA GLY A 173 13.53 -36.35 4.11
C GLY A 173 13.45 -35.49 5.37
N ARG A 174 14.11 -34.32 5.37
CA ARG A 174 14.00 -33.34 6.46
C ARG A 174 12.60 -32.75 6.60
N ALA A 175 11.95 -32.44 5.48
CA ALA A 175 10.57 -31.95 5.51
C ALA A 175 9.62 -32.99 6.13
N ASP A 176 9.77 -34.27 5.78
CA ASP A 176 9.01 -35.37 6.38
C ASP A 176 9.33 -35.57 7.87
N GLY A 177 10.60 -35.42 8.25
CA GLY A 177 11.03 -35.42 9.65
C GLY A 177 10.35 -34.32 10.47
N LEU A 178 10.34 -33.08 9.95
CA LEU A 178 9.70 -31.95 10.61
C LEU A 178 8.18 -32.15 10.76
N ARG A 179 7.49 -32.67 9.74
CA ARG A 179 6.06 -33.02 9.85
C ARG A 179 5.78 -33.98 11.00
N MET A 180 6.61 -35.03 11.12
CA MET A 180 6.44 -36.03 12.17
C MET A 180 6.75 -35.45 13.56
N GLN A 181 7.79 -34.62 13.66
CA GLN A 181 8.17 -33.96 14.90
C GLN A 181 7.11 -32.97 15.38
N THR A 182 6.59 -32.12 14.49
CA THR A 182 5.49 -31.19 14.81
C THR A 182 4.25 -31.95 15.27
N LEU A 183 3.88 -33.05 14.59
CA LEU A 183 2.75 -33.88 15.00
C LEU A 183 2.93 -34.43 16.42
N LYS A 184 4.09 -35.00 16.74
CA LYS A 184 4.36 -35.54 18.08
C LYS A 184 4.33 -34.45 19.15
N ASN A 185 5.04 -33.35 18.92
CA ASN A 185 5.12 -32.26 19.89
C ASN A 185 3.75 -31.66 20.21
N VAL A 186 2.88 -31.50 19.20
CA VAL A 186 1.51 -31.02 19.43
C VAL A 186 0.69 -32.05 20.22
N LEU A 187 0.75 -33.33 19.85
CA LEU A 187 -0.01 -34.38 20.54
C LEU A 187 0.46 -34.62 21.98
N GLU A 188 1.71 -34.31 22.31
CA GLU A 188 2.25 -34.38 23.69
C GLU A 188 1.67 -33.29 24.61
N ILE A 189 1.23 -32.16 24.06
CA ILE A 189 0.61 -31.04 24.80
C ILE A 189 -0.88 -31.30 25.06
N LEU A 190 -1.53 -32.02 24.15
CA LEU A 190 -2.98 -32.22 24.17
C LEU A 190 -3.40 -33.39 25.08
N GLU A 191 -4.54 -33.22 25.74
CA GLU A 191 -5.20 -34.34 26.44
C GLU A 191 -5.64 -35.41 25.42
N PRO A 192 -5.78 -36.69 25.81
CA PRO A 192 -6.12 -37.79 24.88
C PRO A 192 -7.38 -37.52 24.03
N VAL A 193 -8.36 -36.85 24.64
CA VAL A 193 -9.62 -36.41 24.03
C VAL A 193 -9.34 -35.40 22.90
N GLN A 194 -8.63 -34.31 23.22
CA GLN A 194 -8.20 -33.26 22.29
C GLN A 194 -7.31 -33.81 21.15
N ALA A 195 -6.38 -34.71 21.48
CA ALA A 195 -5.48 -35.35 20.52
C ALA A 195 -6.24 -36.20 19.49
N VAL A 196 -7.27 -36.94 19.93
CA VAL A 196 -8.15 -37.71 19.03
C VAL A 196 -8.91 -36.78 18.09
N ASP A 197 -9.47 -35.67 18.60
CA ASP A 197 -10.22 -34.71 17.77
C ASP A 197 -9.33 -34.07 16.70
N LEU A 198 -8.11 -33.67 17.06
CA LEU A 198 -7.16 -33.09 16.11
C LEU A 198 -6.77 -34.08 15.01
N LEU A 199 -6.54 -35.34 15.37
CA LEU A 199 -6.19 -36.39 14.40
C LEU A 199 -7.36 -36.71 13.45
N VAL A 200 -8.60 -36.66 13.94
CA VAL A 200 -9.80 -36.80 13.10
C VAL A 200 -9.90 -35.63 12.13
N ALA A 201 -9.72 -34.39 12.62
CA ALA A 201 -9.71 -33.20 11.78
C ALA A 201 -8.63 -33.26 10.69
N ALA A 202 -7.42 -33.70 11.05
CA ALA A 202 -6.30 -33.83 10.11
C ALA A 202 -6.60 -34.87 9.01
N ALA A 203 -7.18 -36.01 9.39
CA ALA A 203 -7.62 -37.02 8.43
C ALA A 203 -8.71 -36.48 7.50
N ASP A 204 -9.66 -35.71 8.03
CA ASP A 204 -10.74 -35.09 7.25
C ASP A 204 -10.22 -34.08 6.25
N LEU A 205 -9.25 -33.25 6.63
CA LEU A 205 -8.59 -32.31 5.73
C LEU A 205 -7.92 -33.04 4.55
N GLU A 206 -7.10 -34.05 4.82
CA GLU A 206 -6.39 -34.81 3.78
C GLU A 206 -7.35 -35.57 2.85
N ILE A 207 -8.38 -36.22 3.41
CA ILE A 207 -9.40 -36.94 2.63
C ILE A 207 -10.23 -35.96 1.80
N GLY A 208 -10.62 -34.84 2.39
CA GLY A 208 -11.46 -33.82 1.79
C GLY A 208 -10.80 -33.13 0.60
N MET A 209 -9.55 -32.70 0.74
CA MET A 209 -8.75 -32.11 -0.35
C MET A 209 -8.73 -33.01 -1.59
N ARG A 210 -8.53 -34.32 -1.40
CA ARG A 210 -8.58 -35.31 -2.49
C ARG A 210 -9.95 -35.41 -3.13
N GLN A 211 -11.02 -35.45 -2.34
CA GLN A 211 -12.39 -35.59 -2.85
C GLN A 211 -12.82 -34.36 -3.66
N ILE A 212 -12.52 -33.16 -3.16
CA ILE A 212 -12.78 -31.88 -3.83
C ILE A 212 -11.98 -31.80 -5.12
N GLY A 213 -10.67 -32.07 -5.07
CA GLY A 213 -9.81 -32.04 -6.25
C GLY A 213 -10.16 -33.06 -7.34
N MET A 214 -10.89 -34.13 -7.01
CA MET A 214 -11.40 -35.11 -7.97
C MET A 214 -12.80 -34.78 -8.51
N GLY A 215 -13.43 -33.69 -8.07
CA GLY A 215 -14.82 -33.36 -8.40
C GLY A 215 -15.83 -34.37 -7.86
N ARG A 216 -15.43 -35.16 -6.84
CA ARG A 216 -16.26 -36.20 -6.20
C ARG A 216 -16.90 -35.72 -4.90
N TYR A 217 -16.63 -34.48 -4.52
CA TYR A 217 -17.27 -33.83 -3.40
C TYR A 217 -18.71 -33.48 -3.77
N ARG A 218 -19.65 -34.26 -3.23
CA ARG A 218 -21.08 -34.00 -3.34
C ARG A 218 -21.41 -33.01 -2.23
N ARG A 219 -21.79 -31.76 -2.55
CA ARG A 219 -22.21 -30.74 -1.56
C ARG A 219 -23.17 -31.39 -0.55
N PRO A 220 -22.79 -31.53 0.73
CA PRO A 220 -23.74 -31.73 1.81
C PRO A 220 -24.17 -30.35 2.33
N ASP A 221 -25.26 -30.33 3.08
CA ASP A 221 -25.94 -29.13 3.61
C ASP A 221 -25.01 -28.10 4.29
N ASP A 222 -25.51 -26.87 4.49
CA ASP A 222 -24.88 -25.61 4.96
C ASP A 222 -23.98 -25.66 6.22
N ASN A 223 -23.64 -26.84 6.75
CA ASN A 223 -22.89 -27.06 7.99
C ASN A 223 -21.54 -27.78 7.81
N ASP A 224 -20.98 -27.91 6.59
CA ASP A 224 -19.77 -28.71 6.41
C ASP A 224 -18.47 -27.97 6.81
N LYS A 225 -17.95 -28.34 7.99
CA LYS A 225 -16.68 -27.87 8.61
C LYS A 225 -15.49 -27.96 7.65
N LEU A 226 -15.50 -28.89 6.70
CA LEU A 226 -14.41 -29.10 5.75
C LEU A 226 -14.17 -27.91 4.81
N TYR A 227 -15.23 -27.23 4.37
CA TYR A 227 -15.10 -26.04 3.50
C TYR A 227 -14.52 -24.85 4.26
N THR A 228 -14.95 -24.65 5.51
CA THR A 228 -14.41 -23.64 6.43
C THR A 228 -12.94 -23.89 6.74
N HIS A 229 -12.56 -25.14 7.02
CA HIS A 229 -11.16 -25.50 7.23
C HIS A 229 -10.31 -25.23 5.99
N ILE A 230 -10.79 -25.52 4.78
CA ILE A 230 -10.03 -25.26 3.55
C ILE A 230 -9.91 -23.75 3.28
N LEU A 231 -10.96 -22.95 3.53
CA LEU A 231 -10.91 -21.49 3.37
C LEU A 231 -9.98 -20.81 4.39
N GLN A 232 -10.02 -21.21 5.66
CA GLN A 232 -9.09 -20.72 6.69
C GLN A 232 -7.66 -21.22 6.45
N PHE A 233 -7.49 -22.45 5.95
CA PHE A 233 -6.20 -23.00 5.55
C PHE A 233 -5.60 -22.25 4.34
N GLU A 234 -6.41 -21.83 3.36
CA GLU A 234 -5.96 -20.95 2.26
C GLU A 234 -5.59 -19.55 2.75
N GLN A 235 -6.40 -18.93 3.62
CA GLN A 235 -6.07 -17.63 4.23
C GLN A 235 -4.75 -17.69 5.02
N ASN A 236 -4.50 -18.78 5.74
CA ASN A 236 -3.28 -18.97 6.54
C ASN A 236 -2.05 -19.41 5.70
N ILE A 237 -2.21 -20.17 4.60
CA ILE A 237 -1.11 -20.44 3.67
C ILE A 237 -0.62 -19.14 3.02
N VAL A 238 -1.53 -18.23 2.68
CA VAL A 238 -1.20 -16.90 2.19
C VAL A 238 -0.46 -16.11 3.30
N MET A 239 -0.97 -16.12 4.53
CA MET A 239 -0.36 -15.46 5.70
C MET A 239 1.04 -15.98 6.05
N VAL A 240 1.28 -17.29 6.05
CA VAL A 240 2.60 -17.89 6.38
C VAL A 240 3.59 -17.77 5.22
N ARG A 241 3.13 -17.76 3.96
CA ARG A 241 3.97 -17.35 2.82
C ARG A 241 4.36 -15.86 2.94
N PHE A 242 3.48 -15.02 3.50
CA PHE A 242 3.75 -13.61 3.79
C PHE A 242 4.78 -13.45 4.94
N LEU A 243 4.63 -14.19 6.04
CA LEU A 243 5.50 -14.10 7.22
C LEU A 243 6.92 -14.68 6.99
N LYS A 244 7.08 -15.79 6.26
CA LYS A 244 8.41 -16.32 5.91
C LYS A 244 9.19 -15.43 4.94
N ARG A 245 8.51 -14.68 4.06
CA ARG A 245 9.18 -13.73 3.15
C ARG A 245 9.76 -12.54 3.90
N GLY A 246 9.11 -12.09 4.97
CA GLY A 246 9.66 -11.07 5.87
C GLY A 246 10.97 -11.51 6.52
N SER A 247 11.07 -12.76 6.99
CA SER A 247 12.29 -13.26 7.65
C SER A 247 13.44 -13.59 6.68
N SER A 248 13.13 -14.05 5.46
CA SER A 248 14.16 -14.32 4.44
C SER A 248 14.72 -13.02 3.83
N LEU A 249 13.89 -11.97 3.67
CA LEU A 249 14.36 -10.62 3.32
C LEU A 249 15.27 -10.01 4.40
N SER A 250 14.97 -10.22 5.70
CA SER A 250 15.86 -9.75 6.77
C SER A 250 17.23 -10.45 6.79
N LYS A 251 17.30 -11.74 6.43
CA LYS A 251 18.57 -12.48 6.28
C LYS A 251 19.35 -12.06 5.03
N LEU A 252 18.67 -11.77 3.92
CA LEU A 252 19.31 -11.30 2.69
C LEU A 252 19.88 -9.87 2.82
N MET A 253 19.27 -9.02 3.66
CA MET A 253 19.78 -7.68 3.96
C MET A 253 20.95 -7.68 4.97
N GLN A 254 21.09 -8.71 5.81
CA GLN A 254 22.26 -8.88 6.71
C GLN A 254 23.47 -9.56 6.03
N GLY A 255 23.28 -10.25 4.91
CA GLY A 255 24.34 -10.99 4.20
C GLY A 255 25.32 -10.14 3.37
N LYS A 256 25.24 -8.81 3.41
CA LYS A 256 26.10 -7.91 2.62
C LYS A 256 26.81 -6.89 3.50
N GLY A 257 27.61 -7.38 4.44
CA GLY A 257 28.45 -6.51 5.25
C GLY A 257 29.29 -7.26 6.27
N MET A 258 30.36 -7.94 5.84
CA MET A 258 31.59 -8.06 6.65
C MET A 258 32.73 -8.70 5.84
N LEU A 259 33.68 -7.85 5.44
CA LEU A 259 35.09 -8.19 5.47
C LEU A 259 35.75 -7.11 6.32
N ASP A 260 35.91 -7.41 7.61
CA ASP A 260 36.75 -6.64 8.52
C ASP A 260 38.23 -6.83 8.13
N SER A 261 38.97 -5.74 8.08
CA SER A 261 40.36 -5.76 8.52
C SER A 261 40.70 -4.40 9.14
N GLU A 262 40.77 -4.39 10.47
CA GLU A 262 41.24 -3.27 11.29
C GLU A 262 42.75 -3.01 11.13
N ARG A 263 43.09 -1.70 11.18
CA ARG A 263 44.32 -1.06 11.72
C ARG A 263 45.69 -1.35 11.06
N ARG A 264 46.23 -0.32 10.39
CA ARG A 264 47.32 0.52 10.95
C ARG A 264 47.64 1.73 10.06
N THR A 265 48.14 2.73 10.77
CA THR A 265 48.46 4.12 10.47
C THR A 265 49.65 4.37 9.51
N HIS A 266 49.65 5.58 8.95
CA HIS A 266 50.77 6.43 8.50
C HIS A 266 51.17 6.50 7.00
N SER A 267 51.00 7.73 6.49
CA SER A 267 51.98 8.54 5.74
C SER A 267 51.89 8.62 4.21
N MET A 268 51.31 9.74 3.77
CA MET A 268 51.86 10.79 2.87
C MET A 268 52.69 10.44 1.61
N VAL A 269 52.20 10.97 0.48
CA VAL A 269 52.87 11.90 -0.47
C VAL A 269 53.71 11.31 -1.62
N PHE A 270 53.32 11.72 -2.86
CA PHE A 270 54.03 12.01 -4.13
C PHE A 270 55.28 11.17 -4.50
N ASP A 271 55.52 10.78 -5.76
CA ASP A 271 55.67 11.66 -6.92
C ASP A 271 55.78 10.84 -8.24
N ALA A 272 55.70 11.58 -9.34
CA ALA A 272 55.67 11.20 -10.75
C ALA A 272 56.93 10.50 -11.32
N GLY A 273 56.80 9.96 -12.54
CA GLY A 273 57.93 9.84 -13.48
C GLY A 273 57.87 8.68 -14.49
N ASP A 274 57.37 8.99 -15.69
CA ASP A 274 57.83 8.58 -17.03
C ASP A 274 58.64 7.28 -17.24
N ASN A 275 58.22 6.44 -18.21
CA ASN A 275 58.74 6.51 -19.58
C ASN A 275 58.20 5.44 -20.54
N ALA A 276 58.21 5.82 -21.82
CA ALA A 276 57.71 5.18 -23.02
C ALA A 276 58.40 3.87 -23.45
N SER A 277 57.71 3.08 -24.30
CA SER A 277 58.14 2.80 -25.69
C SER A 277 57.21 1.82 -26.43
N GLN A 278 56.93 2.18 -27.69
CA GLN A 278 56.37 1.36 -28.76
C GLN A 278 57.37 0.25 -29.17
N LEU A 279 56.87 -0.88 -29.70
CA LEU A 279 57.03 -1.24 -31.13
C LEU A 279 56.46 -2.63 -31.46
N ASP A 280 55.90 -2.67 -32.66
CA ASP A 280 55.60 -3.78 -33.57
C ASP A 280 56.51 -5.02 -33.43
N ASP A 281 55.97 -6.23 -33.63
CA ASP A 281 56.16 -6.89 -34.94
C ASP A 281 55.36 -8.18 -35.14
N ARG A 282 55.21 -8.48 -36.43
CA ARG A 282 54.35 -9.40 -37.15
C ARG A 282 55.13 -10.66 -37.53
N MET A 283 54.49 -11.84 -37.63
CA MET A 283 54.59 -12.78 -38.79
C MET A 283 54.19 -14.26 -38.55
N MET A 284 53.26 -14.73 -39.40
CA MET A 284 53.25 -15.98 -40.23
C MET A 284 53.17 -17.38 -39.55
N SER A 285 52.53 -18.44 -40.08
CA SER A 285 51.73 -18.71 -41.30
C SER A 285 51.26 -20.19 -41.33
N ARG A 286 50.33 -20.49 -42.27
CA ARG A 286 49.93 -21.80 -42.90
C ARG A 286 48.74 -22.55 -42.29
N SER A 287 47.83 -23.21 -43.03
CA SER A 287 47.16 -23.09 -44.36
C SER A 287 46.53 -24.46 -44.64
N GLN A 288 45.28 -24.53 -45.09
CA GLN A 288 44.75 -25.34 -46.22
C GLN A 288 43.23 -25.13 -46.30
N GLY A 289 42.69 -24.95 -47.50
CA GLY A 289 41.27 -24.63 -47.73
C GLY A 289 40.62 -25.44 -48.83
N SER A 290 39.43 -25.05 -49.27
CA SER A 290 39.02 -24.98 -50.70
C SER A 290 37.52 -24.71 -50.91
N LYS A 291 37.28 -23.76 -51.82
CA LYS A 291 36.24 -23.67 -52.86
C LYS A 291 34.83 -23.12 -52.53
N VAL A 292 34.58 -21.96 -53.14
CA VAL A 292 33.30 -21.35 -53.56
C VAL A 292 33.21 -21.45 -55.10
N PRO A 293 32.05 -21.19 -55.76
CA PRO A 293 32.01 -19.96 -56.56
C PRO A 293 30.66 -19.21 -56.60
N SER A 294 30.75 -17.88 -56.42
CA SER A 294 30.06 -16.74 -57.08
C SER A 294 28.52 -16.64 -57.08
N ARG A 295 27.88 -15.46 -56.94
CA ARG A 295 28.21 -14.19 -57.62
C ARG A 295 27.48 -12.94 -57.03
N SER A 296 28.21 -11.81 -57.00
CA SER A 296 27.86 -10.37 -57.17
C SER A 296 26.91 -9.59 -56.22
N VAL A 297 27.53 -8.82 -55.31
CA VAL A 297 27.58 -7.33 -55.18
C VAL A 297 26.48 -6.48 -55.83
N ASP A 298 25.78 -5.66 -55.01
CA ASP A 298 25.71 -4.19 -55.18
C ASP A 298 25.17 -3.44 -53.93
N GLY A 299 25.88 -2.36 -53.56
CA GLY A 299 25.33 -1.00 -53.35
C GLY A 299 24.31 -0.68 -52.25
N GLN A 300 24.81 -0.42 -51.03
CA GLN A 300 24.78 0.88 -50.33
C GLN A 300 23.48 1.74 -50.20
N GLN A 301 23.11 1.96 -48.92
CA GLN A 301 22.59 3.18 -48.26
C GLN A 301 21.08 3.58 -48.25
N ILE A 302 20.56 3.56 -47.01
CA ILE A 302 19.79 4.61 -46.29
C ILE A 302 18.39 4.98 -46.78
N GLY A 303 17.38 4.72 -45.94
CA GLY A 303 16.07 5.37 -45.99
C GLY A 303 15.05 4.73 -45.07
N SER A 304 14.76 5.38 -43.94
CA SER A 304 13.76 4.99 -42.93
C SER A 304 12.33 5.13 -43.45
N VAL A 305 11.49 4.11 -43.25
CA VAL A 305 10.03 4.25 -43.13
C VAL A 305 9.55 3.23 -42.10
N LEU A 306 9.28 3.68 -40.87
CA LEU A 306 8.54 2.91 -39.87
C LEU A 306 7.06 3.19 -40.09
N ASP A 307 6.34 2.18 -40.60
CA ASP A 307 4.91 2.11 -40.48
C ASP A 307 4.51 0.86 -39.69
N ARG A 308 3.48 1.03 -38.88
CA ARG A 308 3.21 0.32 -37.61
C ARG A 308 2.22 -0.83 -37.84
N ALA A 309 2.61 -2.06 -37.49
CA ALA A 309 1.67 -3.18 -37.27
C ALA A 309 2.21 -4.17 -36.22
N PRO A 310 1.37 -4.76 -35.34
CA PRO A 310 1.83 -5.51 -34.18
C PRO A 310 2.04 -7.00 -34.52
N GLU A 311 3.25 -7.52 -34.32
CA GLU A 311 3.54 -8.94 -34.43
C GLU A 311 3.17 -9.70 -33.15
N LYS A 312 2.47 -10.83 -33.34
CA LYS A 312 2.09 -11.81 -32.34
C LYS A 312 3.28 -12.72 -32.00
N ALA A 313 3.56 -12.87 -30.71
CA ALA A 313 4.46 -13.90 -30.16
C ALA A 313 3.77 -15.30 -30.12
N PRO A 314 4.54 -16.42 -30.00
CA PRO A 314 4.11 -17.73 -30.47
C PRO A 314 3.19 -18.51 -29.51
N ARG A 315 2.25 -19.26 -30.09
CA ARG A 315 1.26 -20.09 -29.40
C ARG A 315 1.86 -21.38 -28.82
N SER A 316 1.70 -21.58 -27.52
CA SER A 316 1.84 -22.88 -26.84
C SER A 316 0.72 -23.83 -27.26
N ARG A 317 1.08 -25.08 -27.61
CA ARG A 317 0.15 -26.17 -27.93
C ARG A 317 -0.19 -26.95 -26.67
N LEU A 318 -1.35 -26.70 -26.07
CA LEU A 318 -2.26 -27.73 -25.54
C LEU A 318 -3.56 -27.08 -25.03
N SER A 319 -4.56 -26.97 -25.90
CA SER A 319 -5.98 -26.85 -25.52
C SER A 319 -6.85 -27.12 -26.75
N LYS A 320 -7.43 -28.32 -26.78
CA LYS A 320 -8.66 -28.69 -27.49
C LYS A 320 -9.46 -29.33 -26.35
N GLU A 321 -10.61 -28.85 -25.88
CA GLU A 321 -11.73 -28.21 -26.57
C GLU A 321 -12.45 -27.28 -25.58
N THR A 322 -12.84 -26.10 -26.04
CA THR A 322 -14.13 -25.41 -25.80
C THR A 322 -14.11 -24.16 -26.67
N GLY A 323 -15.20 -23.91 -27.40
CA GLY A 323 -15.26 -22.87 -28.44
C GLY A 323 -15.10 -21.43 -27.92
N PRO A 324 -14.88 -20.46 -28.82
CA PRO A 324 -14.55 -19.09 -28.44
C PRO A 324 -15.80 -18.38 -27.91
N ARG A 325 -15.79 -18.01 -26.63
CA ARG A 325 -16.59 -16.89 -26.13
C ARG A 325 -15.72 -15.64 -26.22
N ASP A 326 -15.78 -14.95 -27.35
CA ASP A 326 -15.45 -13.52 -27.42
C ASP A 326 -16.54 -12.78 -26.65
N GLY A 327 -16.34 -12.61 -25.35
CA GLY A 327 -17.12 -11.71 -24.50
C GLY A 327 -16.12 -10.87 -23.71
N GLN A 328 -16.41 -9.58 -23.53
CA GLN A 328 -15.64 -8.76 -22.60
C GLN A 328 -15.55 -9.47 -21.24
N PRO A 329 -14.38 -9.45 -20.57
CA PRO A 329 -14.23 -10.07 -19.26
C PRO A 329 -15.30 -9.51 -18.31
N SER A 330 -15.91 -10.40 -17.55
CA SER A 330 -16.95 -9.99 -16.59
C SER A 330 -16.37 -9.04 -15.54
N ASP A 331 -17.19 -8.16 -14.96
CA ASP A 331 -16.76 -7.25 -13.88
C ASP A 331 -16.08 -8.00 -12.73
N MET A 332 -16.55 -9.22 -12.43
CA MET A 332 -15.94 -10.10 -11.42
C MET A 332 -14.55 -10.60 -11.81
N GLU A 333 -14.29 -10.89 -13.09
CA GLU A 333 -12.96 -11.31 -13.55
C GLU A 333 -11.97 -10.15 -13.50
N MET A 334 -12.39 -8.95 -13.90
CA MET A 334 -11.58 -7.73 -13.78
C MET A 334 -11.26 -7.39 -12.32
N MET A 335 -12.26 -7.50 -11.43
CA MET A 335 -12.07 -7.31 -10.00
C MET A 335 -11.08 -8.33 -9.43
N LYS A 336 -11.22 -9.62 -9.75
CA LYS A 336 -10.29 -10.67 -9.32
C LYS A 336 -8.87 -10.41 -9.81
N GLU A 337 -8.70 -9.99 -11.07
CA GLU A 337 -7.39 -9.64 -11.61
C GLU A 337 -6.76 -8.48 -10.85
N ARG A 338 -7.54 -7.42 -10.57
CA ARG A 338 -7.07 -6.25 -9.81
C ARG A 338 -6.62 -6.62 -8.40
N PHE A 339 -7.47 -7.30 -7.63
CA PHE A 339 -7.11 -7.71 -6.27
C PHE A 339 -5.99 -8.74 -6.24
N ALA A 340 -5.90 -9.65 -7.22
CA ALA A 340 -4.76 -10.57 -7.33
C ALA A 340 -3.44 -9.81 -7.52
N LYS A 341 -3.40 -8.77 -8.35
CA LYS A 341 -2.20 -7.92 -8.53
C LYS A 341 -1.81 -7.18 -7.26
N LEU A 342 -2.80 -6.69 -6.51
CA LEU A 342 -2.58 -6.04 -5.21
C LEU A 342 -2.00 -7.02 -4.18
N LEU A 343 -2.55 -8.24 -4.11
CA LEU A 343 -2.06 -9.31 -3.23
C LEU A 343 -0.65 -9.78 -3.59
N LEU A 344 -0.26 -9.67 -4.86
CA LEU A 344 1.09 -9.94 -5.34
C LEU A 344 2.09 -8.80 -5.04
N GLY A 345 1.60 -7.62 -4.63
CA GLY A 345 2.45 -6.46 -4.34
C GLY A 345 3.25 -6.01 -5.56
N GLU A 346 2.66 -6.01 -6.75
CA GLU A 346 3.32 -5.72 -8.05
C GLU A 346 4.36 -6.75 -8.52
N ASP A 347 4.67 -7.78 -7.72
CA ASP A 347 5.54 -8.87 -8.12
C ASP A 347 4.77 -9.98 -8.84
N MET A 348 4.64 -9.82 -10.16
CA MET A 348 3.94 -10.76 -11.04
C MET A 348 4.62 -12.14 -11.17
N SER A 349 5.84 -12.31 -10.63
CA SER A 349 6.50 -13.63 -10.60
C SER A 349 5.92 -14.56 -9.53
N GLY A 350 5.09 -14.03 -8.62
CA GLY A 350 4.66 -14.75 -7.41
C GLY A 350 5.76 -14.85 -6.35
N GLY A 351 6.91 -14.21 -6.60
CA GLY A 351 8.14 -14.18 -5.81
C GLY A 351 8.07 -13.36 -4.51
N GLY A 352 6.98 -12.60 -4.30
CA GLY A 352 6.68 -11.78 -3.12
C GLY A 352 7.83 -10.90 -2.66
N LYS A 353 8.70 -10.52 -3.59
CA LYS A 353 9.67 -9.42 -3.44
C LYS A 353 9.02 -8.09 -3.84
N GLY A 354 7.69 -8.07 -3.83
CA GLY A 354 6.85 -6.95 -4.15
C GLY A 354 6.80 -5.94 -3.01
N VAL A 355 6.00 -4.91 -3.22
CA VAL A 355 5.76 -3.83 -2.26
C VAL A 355 4.71 -4.22 -1.22
N SER A 356 4.61 -3.45 -0.13
CA SER A 356 3.56 -3.63 0.88
C SER A 356 2.16 -3.47 0.26
N SER A 357 1.11 -4.04 0.86
CA SER A 357 -0.27 -3.84 0.38
C SER A 357 -0.68 -2.37 0.41
N ALA A 358 -0.19 -1.62 1.40
CA ALA A 358 -0.35 -0.17 1.47
C ALA A 358 0.25 0.52 0.23
N LEU A 359 1.51 0.24 -0.10
CA LEU A 359 2.18 0.85 -1.26
C LEU A 359 1.58 0.35 -2.60
N ALA A 360 1.23 -0.92 -2.70
CA ALA A 360 0.55 -1.47 -3.88
C ALA A 360 -0.79 -0.77 -4.15
N LEU A 361 -1.57 -0.49 -3.10
CA LEU A 361 -2.82 0.26 -3.21
C LEU A 361 -2.58 1.71 -3.63
N SER A 362 -1.60 2.39 -3.04
CA SER A 362 -1.22 3.76 -3.43
C SER A 362 -0.81 3.85 -4.90
N ASN A 363 0.02 2.89 -5.35
CA ASN A 363 0.43 2.78 -6.75
C ASN A 363 -0.76 2.46 -7.65
N ALA A 364 -1.65 1.54 -7.25
CA ALA A 364 -2.84 1.20 -8.04
C ALA A 364 -3.79 2.39 -8.22
N ILE A 365 -4.05 3.16 -7.17
CA ILE A 365 -4.85 4.39 -7.23
C ILE A 365 -4.18 5.42 -8.15
N THR A 366 -2.87 5.65 -8.00
CA THR A 366 -2.10 6.59 -8.82
C THR A 366 -2.09 6.17 -10.29
N ASN A 367 -1.90 4.88 -10.59
CA ASN A 367 -1.87 4.33 -11.93
C ASN A 367 -3.26 4.35 -12.59
N LEU A 368 -4.32 4.08 -11.83
CA LEU A 368 -5.70 4.21 -12.31
C LEU A 368 -5.98 5.66 -12.70
N ALA A 369 -5.62 6.60 -11.84
CA ALA A 369 -5.77 8.02 -12.11
C ALA A 369 -5.00 8.46 -13.35
N ALA A 370 -3.74 8.06 -13.49
CA ALA A 370 -2.93 8.34 -14.68
C ALA A 370 -3.55 7.74 -15.94
N SER A 371 -4.12 6.53 -15.88
CA SER A 371 -4.80 5.90 -17.02
C SER A 371 -6.14 6.56 -17.36
N VAL A 372 -6.89 7.04 -16.37
CA VAL A 372 -8.23 7.61 -16.56
C VAL A 372 -8.15 9.09 -16.92
N PHE A 373 -7.30 9.87 -16.27
CA PHE A 373 -7.19 11.32 -16.42
C PHE A 373 -5.99 11.75 -17.25
N GLY A 374 -5.05 10.84 -17.56
CA GLY A 374 -3.89 11.15 -18.39
C GLY A 374 -4.24 11.61 -19.80
N GLU A 375 -5.46 11.32 -20.27
CA GLU A 375 -6.02 11.77 -21.55
C GLU A 375 -6.87 13.06 -21.42
N GLN A 376 -7.00 13.63 -20.22
CA GLN A 376 -7.77 14.85 -19.98
C GLN A 376 -6.98 16.10 -20.40
N TRP A 377 -6.72 16.21 -21.71
CA TRP A 377 -5.90 17.29 -22.28
C TRP A 377 -6.70 18.57 -22.57
N ARG A 378 -8.02 18.51 -22.46
CA ARG A 378 -8.98 19.54 -22.84
C ARG A 378 -9.98 19.78 -21.72
N LEU A 379 -10.55 20.99 -21.70
CA LEU A 379 -11.75 21.29 -20.92
C LEU A 379 -12.96 20.75 -21.66
N GLU A 380 -13.27 19.49 -21.42
CA GLU A 380 -14.43 18.81 -21.98
C GLU A 380 -14.94 17.74 -20.99
N PRO A 381 -16.23 17.38 -21.05
CA PRO A 381 -16.78 16.31 -20.25
C PRO A 381 -16.01 15.00 -20.49
N MET A 382 -15.74 14.27 -19.43
CA MET A 382 -15.18 12.92 -19.58
C MET A 382 -16.19 12.01 -20.30
N SER A 383 -15.68 11.08 -21.11
CA SER A 383 -16.55 10.08 -21.75
C SER A 383 -17.30 9.25 -20.68
N ALA A 384 -18.54 8.85 -20.98
CA ALA A 384 -19.36 8.06 -20.05
C ALA A 384 -18.65 6.76 -19.63
N GLU A 385 -17.90 6.14 -20.55
CA GLU A 385 -17.10 4.95 -20.29
C GLU A 385 -15.96 5.22 -19.30
N ARG A 386 -15.19 6.32 -19.47
CA ARG A 386 -14.11 6.69 -18.55
C ARG A 386 -14.65 7.03 -17.16
N LYS A 387 -15.79 7.74 -17.06
CA LYS A 387 -16.44 8.02 -15.77
C LYS A 387 -16.91 6.75 -15.07
N ALA A 388 -17.56 5.85 -15.80
CA ALA A 388 -18.05 4.59 -15.25
C ALA A 388 -16.88 3.71 -14.78
N ARG A 389 -15.79 3.67 -15.56
CA ARG A 389 -14.56 2.96 -15.21
C ARG A 389 -13.89 3.54 -13.95
N TRP A 390 -13.73 4.86 -13.88
CA TRP A 390 -13.18 5.55 -12.71
C TRP A 390 -13.99 5.23 -11.45
N ARG A 391 -15.31 5.47 -11.49
CA ARG A 391 -16.20 5.23 -10.34
C ARG A 391 -16.13 3.78 -9.88
N ARG A 392 -16.16 2.82 -10.81
CA ARG A 392 -16.13 1.39 -10.49
C ARG A 392 -14.80 0.95 -9.90
N GLU A 393 -13.68 1.26 -10.57
CA GLU A 393 -12.37 0.77 -10.15
C GLU A 393 -11.86 1.49 -8.89
N VAL A 394 -12.16 2.77 -8.70
CA VAL A 394 -11.87 3.48 -7.44
C VAL A 394 -12.68 2.89 -6.30
N ASP A 395 -13.96 2.60 -6.50
CA ASP A 395 -14.79 2.00 -5.46
C ASP A 395 -14.24 0.66 -4.97
N TRP A 396 -13.72 -0.17 -5.89
CA TRP A 396 -13.01 -1.40 -5.52
C TRP A 396 -11.78 -1.12 -4.65
N LEU A 397 -10.94 -0.15 -5.03
CA LEU A 397 -9.73 0.19 -4.28
C LEU A 397 -10.04 0.80 -2.90
N LEU A 398 -11.13 1.57 -2.79
CA LEU A 398 -11.57 2.19 -1.54
C LEU A 398 -12.30 1.21 -0.62
N SER A 399 -12.90 0.12 -1.12
CA SER A 399 -13.66 -0.84 -0.30
C SER A 399 -12.90 -1.39 0.92
N VAL A 400 -11.57 -1.40 0.88
CA VAL A 400 -10.73 -1.84 2.00
C VAL A 400 -10.94 -0.94 3.23
N THR A 401 -11.27 0.35 3.06
CA THR A 401 -11.47 1.28 4.18
C THR A 401 -12.71 0.98 5.01
N ASP A 402 -13.66 0.24 4.46
CA ASP A 402 -14.89 -0.16 5.16
C ASP A 402 -14.61 -1.27 6.19
N HIS A 403 -13.48 -1.95 6.03
CA HIS A 403 -13.02 -3.03 6.90
C HIS A 403 -11.93 -2.59 7.90
N ILE A 404 -11.50 -1.32 7.85
CA ILE A 404 -10.53 -0.78 8.82
C ILE A 404 -11.29 -0.16 9.99
N VAL A 405 -11.31 -0.88 11.11
CA VAL A 405 -12.11 -0.55 12.29
C VAL A 405 -11.27 -0.40 13.55
N GLU A 406 -11.74 0.45 14.45
CA GLU A 406 -11.33 0.54 15.85
C GLU A 406 -12.33 -0.25 16.71
N PHE A 407 -11.82 -0.95 17.72
CA PHE A 407 -12.65 -1.60 18.72
C PHE A 407 -12.89 -0.61 19.86
N VAL A 408 -14.13 -0.16 20.00
CA VAL A 408 -14.53 0.82 21.02
C VAL A 408 -15.48 0.19 22.04
N PRO A 409 -15.29 0.47 23.34
CA PRO A 409 -16.22 0.01 24.37
C PRO A 409 -17.57 0.73 24.20
N SER A 410 -18.65 -0.01 24.34
CA SER A 410 -20.03 0.49 24.24
C SER A 410 -20.92 -0.25 25.25
N GLN A 411 -22.13 0.25 25.45
CA GLN A 411 -23.13 -0.37 26.30
C GLN A 411 -24.35 -0.75 25.47
N GLN A 412 -24.79 -1.99 25.60
CA GLN A 412 -26.02 -2.49 24.99
C GLN A 412 -27.02 -2.83 26.07
N ILE A 413 -28.24 -2.33 25.92
CA ILE A 413 -29.35 -2.64 26.83
C ILE A 413 -30.14 -3.79 26.22
N SER A 414 -30.25 -4.90 26.95
CA SER A 414 -31.10 -6.03 26.54
C SER A 414 -32.59 -5.63 26.63
N LYS A 415 -33.45 -6.42 25.97
CA LYS A 415 -34.92 -6.22 26.02
C LYS A 415 -35.48 -6.28 27.45
N ASP A 416 -34.76 -6.93 28.36
CA ASP A 416 -35.12 -7.07 29.78
C ASP A 416 -34.63 -5.89 30.65
N GLY A 417 -34.01 -4.87 30.04
CA GLY A 417 -33.53 -3.66 30.73
C GLY A 417 -32.16 -3.82 31.40
N THR A 418 -31.47 -4.95 31.23
CA THR A 418 -30.11 -5.17 31.72
C THR A 418 -29.08 -4.51 30.80
N ASN A 419 -28.18 -3.70 31.38
CA ASN A 419 -27.05 -3.11 30.67
C ASN A 419 -25.89 -4.09 30.62
N MET A 420 -25.35 -4.32 29.42
CA MET A 420 -24.15 -5.12 29.19
C MET A 420 -23.09 -4.24 28.51
N GLU A 421 -21.87 -4.26 29.05
CA GLU A 421 -20.72 -3.64 28.40
C GLU A 421 -20.23 -4.57 27.27
N ILE A 422 -20.16 -4.04 26.06
CA ILE A 422 -19.75 -4.77 24.86
C ILE A 422 -18.66 -4.01 24.11
N MET A 423 -17.88 -4.72 23.30
CA MET A 423 -16.99 -4.09 22.33
C MET A 423 -17.70 -4.01 20.98
N VAL A 424 -17.76 -2.82 20.39
CA VAL A 424 -18.31 -2.62 19.04
C VAL A 424 -17.21 -2.17 18.08
N THR A 425 -17.36 -2.54 16.82
CA THR A 425 -16.49 -2.07 15.75
C THR A 425 -17.00 -0.75 15.20
N GLN A 426 -16.16 0.27 15.22
CA GLN A 426 -16.42 1.55 14.57
C GLN A 426 -15.36 1.79 13.48
N GLN A 427 -15.73 2.36 12.35
CA GLN A 427 -14.73 2.73 11.33
C GLN A 427 -13.69 3.68 11.94
N ARG A 428 -12.42 3.47 11.60
CA ARG A 428 -11.30 4.27 12.11
C ARG A 428 -11.55 5.76 11.90
N LYS A 429 -11.23 6.58 12.90
CA LYS A 429 -11.69 7.97 12.97
C LYS A 429 -11.21 8.84 11.81
N ASP A 430 -9.96 8.66 11.39
CA ASP A 430 -9.37 9.33 10.23
C ASP A 430 -10.10 8.97 8.92
N LEU A 431 -10.54 7.73 8.75
CA LEU A 431 -11.25 7.25 7.56
C LEU A 431 -12.71 7.71 7.52
N HIS A 432 -13.38 7.65 8.67
CA HIS A 432 -14.81 7.92 8.80
C HIS A 432 -15.20 9.31 8.26
N MET A 433 -14.36 10.32 8.50
CA MET A 433 -14.61 11.68 8.02
C MET A 433 -13.99 11.95 6.65
N ASN A 434 -12.76 11.49 6.41
CA ASN A 434 -12.01 11.88 5.21
C ASN A 434 -12.44 11.11 3.95
N ILE A 435 -12.84 9.84 4.04
CA ILE A 435 -13.25 9.07 2.85
C ILE A 435 -14.52 9.65 2.20
N PRO A 436 -15.61 9.95 2.95
CA PRO A 436 -16.77 10.63 2.38
C PRO A 436 -16.44 12.02 1.82
N ALA A 437 -15.58 12.78 2.49
CA ALA A 437 -15.15 14.10 2.03
C ALA A 437 -14.41 14.01 0.67
N LEU A 438 -13.44 13.10 0.55
CA LEU A 438 -12.70 12.89 -0.70
C LEU A 438 -13.61 12.41 -1.83
N ARG A 439 -14.56 11.50 -1.57
CA ARG A 439 -15.55 11.07 -2.57
C ARG A 439 -16.44 12.24 -3.05
N LYS A 440 -16.77 13.18 -2.16
CA LYS A 440 -17.51 14.39 -2.53
C LYS A 440 -16.67 15.31 -3.43
N LEU A 441 -15.39 15.51 -3.09
CA LEU A 441 -14.47 16.31 -3.92
C LEU A 441 -14.28 15.69 -5.32
N ASP A 442 -14.15 14.37 -5.40
CA ASP A 442 -14.10 13.62 -6.67
C ASP A 442 -15.35 13.87 -7.53
N ALA A 443 -16.54 13.69 -6.93
CA ALA A 443 -17.80 13.94 -7.62
C ALA A 443 -17.91 15.38 -8.13
N MET A 444 -17.51 16.37 -7.32
CA MET A 444 -17.50 17.78 -7.71
C MET A 444 -16.57 18.05 -8.90
N LEU A 445 -15.35 17.48 -8.92
CA LEU A 445 -14.43 17.65 -10.05
C LEU A 445 -14.98 17.08 -11.36
N ILE A 446 -15.60 15.92 -11.30
CA ILE A 446 -16.25 15.30 -12.48
C ILE A 446 -17.42 16.16 -12.96
N GLU A 447 -18.23 16.69 -12.03
CA GLU A 447 -19.34 17.59 -12.36
C GLU A 447 -18.86 18.91 -12.98
N TYR A 448 -17.79 19.51 -12.45
CA TYR A 448 -17.20 20.71 -13.03
C TYR A 448 -16.68 20.50 -14.45
N LEU A 449 -16.12 19.32 -14.74
CA LEU A 449 -15.76 18.94 -16.11
C LEU A 449 -16.99 18.78 -17.02
N ASP A 450 -18.11 18.34 -16.48
CA ASP A 450 -19.36 18.16 -17.24
C ASP A 450 -20.02 19.48 -17.63
N ASN A 451 -19.79 20.54 -16.85
CA ASN A 451 -20.27 21.89 -17.16
C ASN A 451 -19.66 22.46 -18.46
N PHE A 452 -18.58 21.88 -18.99
CA PHE A 452 -17.96 22.30 -20.26
C PHE A 452 -18.65 21.72 -21.51
N LYS A 453 -19.69 20.89 -21.37
CA LYS A 453 -20.35 20.20 -22.50
C LYS A 453 -20.91 21.14 -23.57
N ASP A 454 -21.48 22.27 -23.14
CA ASP A 454 -22.26 23.17 -24.00
C ASP A 454 -21.49 24.47 -24.34
N HIS A 455 -20.23 24.60 -23.91
CA HIS A 455 -19.40 25.77 -24.18
C HIS A 455 -18.62 25.65 -25.49
N ASN A 456 -18.90 26.56 -26.43
CA ASN A 456 -18.33 26.54 -27.79
C ASN A 456 -17.44 27.75 -28.12
N GLU A 457 -17.20 28.66 -27.18
CA GLU A 457 -16.45 29.90 -27.46
C GLU A 457 -14.94 29.68 -27.60
N PHE A 458 -14.39 28.58 -27.07
CA PHE A 458 -12.99 28.21 -27.24
C PHE A 458 -12.88 26.82 -27.86
N TRP A 459 -11.80 26.56 -28.59
CA TRP A 459 -11.54 25.27 -29.21
C TRP A 459 -10.06 24.90 -29.13
N TYR A 460 -9.77 23.62 -29.33
CA TYR A 460 -8.40 23.10 -29.31
C TYR A 460 -7.93 22.76 -30.71
N VAL A 461 -6.76 23.26 -31.08
CA VAL A 461 -6.14 22.93 -32.37
C VAL A 461 -5.31 21.65 -32.24
N SER A 462 -5.35 20.81 -33.28
CA SER A 462 -4.57 19.56 -33.33
C SER A 462 -3.07 19.81 -33.23
N ARG A 463 -2.36 18.87 -32.60
CA ARG A 463 -0.90 18.91 -32.37
C ARG A 463 -0.10 19.03 -33.67
N ASP A 464 -0.60 18.38 -34.71
CA ASP A 464 0.08 18.21 -36.00
C ASP A 464 -0.33 19.29 -37.03
N ALA A 465 -1.11 20.30 -36.59
CA ALA A 465 -1.50 21.44 -37.41
C ALA A 465 -0.29 22.32 -37.78
N THR A 466 -0.33 22.94 -38.96
CA THR A 466 0.75 23.78 -39.47
C THR A 466 0.88 25.09 -38.66
N GLU A 467 2.08 25.68 -38.61
CA GLU A 467 2.34 26.94 -37.88
C GLU A 467 1.43 28.11 -38.34
N ALA A 468 0.93 28.05 -39.57
CA ALA A 468 -0.07 28.97 -40.10
C ALA A 468 -1.46 28.79 -39.45
N GLU A 469 -1.87 27.56 -39.13
CA GLU A 469 -3.12 27.24 -38.42
C GLU A 469 -3.02 27.51 -36.91
N LYS A 470 -1.80 27.51 -36.36
CA LYS A 470 -1.51 27.90 -34.97
C LYS A 470 -1.49 29.43 -34.77
N GLY A 471 -1.62 30.22 -35.83
CA GLY A 471 -1.88 31.66 -35.76
C GLY A 471 -0.90 32.45 -34.90
N GLY A 472 0.41 32.21 -35.05
CA GLY A 472 1.46 33.02 -34.42
C GLY A 472 1.53 33.00 -32.88
N ALA A 473 0.72 32.18 -32.21
CA ALA A 473 0.82 32.00 -30.76
C ALA A 473 2.12 31.24 -30.46
N GLN A 474 3.19 31.97 -30.14
CA GLN A 474 4.45 31.37 -29.68
C GLN A 474 4.11 30.44 -28.51
N ARG A 475 4.36 29.15 -28.71
CA ARG A 475 4.25 28.14 -27.67
C ARG A 475 5.12 28.60 -26.50
N LYS A 476 4.50 28.71 -25.31
CA LYS A 476 5.25 28.74 -24.06
C LYS A 476 5.85 27.33 -23.91
N ASP A 477 7.06 27.16 -24.44
CA ASP A 477 7.80 25.90 -24.36
C ASP A 477 7.85 25.42 -22.92
N ASP A 478 7.30 24.23 -22.70
CA ASP A 478 7.58 23.26 -21.63
C ASP A 478 6.61 22.06 -21.74
N LYS A 479 5.45 22.20 -22.43
CA LYS A 479 4.42 21.15 -22.56
C LYS A 479 3.98 20.89 -24.01
N TRP A 480 4.94 20.54 -24.89
CA TRP A 480 4.71 20.31 -26.33
C TRP A 480 3.68 19.22 -26.66
N TRP A 481 3.35 18.36 -25.69
CA TRP A 481 2.37 17.29 -25.81
C TRP A 481 0.90 17.74 -25.64
N LEU A 482 0.64 18.97 -25.20
CA LEU A 482 -0.72 19.49 -24.98
C LEU A 482 -1.30 20.20 -26.23
N PRO A 483 -2.62 20.03 -26.53
CA PRO A 483 -3.31 20.83 -27.54
C PRO A 483 -3.34 22.32 -27.18
N THR A 484 -3.16 23.20 -28.18
CA THR A 484 -3.20 24.66 -27.95
C THR A 484 -4.64 25.14 -27.94
N ALA A 485 -5.04 25.83 -26.86
CA ALA A 485 -6.34 26.46 -26.76
C ALA A 485 -6.40 27.72 -27.62
N LYS A 486 -7.50 27.91 -28.35
CA LYS A 486 -7.81 29.07 -29.18
C LYS A 486 -9.15 29.65 -28.78
N VAL A 487 -9.24 30.96 -28.93
CA VAL A 487 -10.43 31.78 -28.66
C VAL A 487 -10.73 32.61 -29.91
N PRO A 488 -11.92 33.22 -30.02
CA PRO A 488 -12.29 34.04 -31.16
C PRO A 488 -11.33 35.25 -31.30
N PRO A 489 -11.16 35.81 -32.51
CA PRO A 489 -10.26 36.95 -32.72
C PRO A 489 -10.56 38.17 -31.83
N GLU A 490 -11.83 38.36 -31.46
CA GLU A 490 -12.32 39.43 -30.57
C GLU A 490 -12.15 39.09 -29.07
N GLY A 491 -11.62 37.92 -28.74
CA GLY A 491 -11.61 37.35 -27.39
C GLY A 491 -12.93 36.65 -27.02
N LEU A 492 -12.99 36.14 -25.80
CA LEU A 492 -14.17 35.54 -25.19
C LEU A 492 -15.19 36.61 -24.81
N SER A 493 -16.47 36.23 -24.80
CA SER A 493 -17.53 37.07 -24.27
C SER A 493 -17.31 37.34 -22.77
N ASP A 494 -17.76 38.50 -22.28
CA ASP A 494 -17.64 38.84 -20.86
C ASP A 494 -18.37 37.83 -19.96
N VAL A 495 -19.45 37.23 -20.47
CA VAL A 495 -20.20 36.17 -19.78
C VAL A 495 -19.34 34.91 -19.65
N SER A 496 -18.78 34.42 -20.77
CA SER A 496 -17.93 33.22 -20.77
C SER A 496 -16.63 33.42 -19.99
N ARG A 497 -16.03 34.62 -20.02
CA ARG A 497 -14.85 34.94 -19.21
C ARG A 497 -15.16 34.89 -17.71
N LYS A 498 -16.22 35.57 -17.27
CA LYS A 498 -16.64 35.57 -15.85
C LYS A 498 -17.01 34.16 -15.38
N TRP A 499 -17.67 33.40 -16.24
CA TRP A 499 -18.00 32.00 -15.95
C TRP A 499 -16.75 31.13 -15.81
N LEU A 500 -15.76 31.24 -16.70
CA LEU A 500 -14.48 30.52 -16.57
C LEU A 500 -13.72 30.91 -15.29
N GLN A 501 -13.73 32.19 -14.91
CA GLN A 501 -13.16 32.64 -13.64
C GLN A 501 -13.89 32.03 -12.44
N TYR A 502 -15.22 31.96 -12.48
CA TYR A 502 -16.01 31.29 -11.45
C TYR A 502 -15.69 29.79 -11.35
N GLN A 503 -15.63 29.08 -12.48
CA GLN A 503 -15.22 27.66 -12.51
C GLN A 503 -13.80 27.47 -11.97
N LYS A 504 -12.87 28.38 -12.30
CA LYS A 504 -11.51 28.37 -11.76
C LYS A 504 -11.53 28.41 -10.22
N GLU A 505 -12.33 29.30 -9.63
CA GLU A 505 -12.38 29.39 -8.16
C GLU A 505 -13.05 28.18 -7.50
N LEU A 506 -14.08 27.61 -8.12
CA LEU A 506 -14.67 26.35 -7.65
C LEU A 506 -13.66 25.20 -7.64
N VAL A 507 -12.87 25.05 -8.70
CA VAL A 507 -11.81 24.03 -8.79
C VAL A 507 -10.69 24.32 -7.79
N ASN A 508 -10.34 25.59 -7.58
CA ASN A 508 -9.34 26.02 -6.61
C ASN A 508 -9.74 25.68 -5.16
N GLN A 509 -11.04 25.76 -4.82
CA GLN A 509 -11.52 25.33 -3.51
C GLN A 509 -11.34 23.82 -3.30
N VAL A 510 -11.64 23.01 -4.32
CA VAL A 510 -11.42 21.56 -4.28
C VAL A 510 -9.93 21.24 -4.14
N LEU A 511 -9.08 21.93 -4.90
CA LEU A 511 -7.62 21.80 -4.81
C LEU A 511 -7.13 22.05 -3.38
N LYS A 512 -7.54 23.16 -2.75
CA LYS A 512 -7.15 23.49 -1.37
C LYS A 512 -7.63 22.45 -0.36
N ALA A 513 -8.86 21.96 -0.49
CA ALA A 513 -9.41 20.93 0.39
C ALA A 513 -8.65 19.59 0.27
N ALA A 514 -8.39 19.13 -0.96
CA ALA A 514 -7.63 17.91 -1.21
C ALA A 514 -6.19 18.03 -0.67
N MET A 515 -5.52 19.16 -0.91
CA MET A 515 -4.18 19.45 -0.38
C MET A 515 -4.14 19.47 1.15
N ALA A 516 -5.20 19.94 1.81
CA ALA A 516 -5.27 20.00 3.26
C ALA A 516 -5.37 18.59 3.86
N ILE A 517 -6.25 17.74 3.30
CA ILE A 517 -6.38 16.34 3.69
C ILE A 517 -5.06 15.60 3.46
N ASN A 518 -4.44 15.78 2.28
CA ASN A 518 -3.16 15.12 1.95
C ASN A 518 -2.05 15.48 2.94
N ALA A 519 -1.92 16.76 3.31
CA ALA A 519 -0.93 17.16 4.31
C ALA A 519 -1.24 16.63 5.72
N ASN A 520 -2.51 16.60 6.12
CA ASN A 520 -2.86 16.06 7.44
C ASN A 520 -2.48 14.58 7.55
N VAL A 521 -2.76 13.80 6.49
CA VAL A 521 -2.40 12.38 6.44
C VAL A 521 -0.88 12.21 6.45
N LEU A 522 -0.14 12.94 5.62
CA LEU A 522 1.33 12.89 5.61
C LEU A 522 1.94 13.29 6.96
N MET A 523 1.33 14.24 7.68
CA MET A 523 1.76 14.63 9.02
C MET A 523 1.58 13.50 10.04
N GLU A 524 0.47 12.76 9.96
CA GLU A 524 0.14 11.64 10.85
C GLU A 524 0.87 10.32 10.51
N MET A 525 1.43 10.20 9.30
CA MET A 525 2.24 9.04 8.89
C MET A 525 3.54 8.96 9.70
N GLU A 526 3.87 7.74 10.13
CA GLU A 526 5.10 7.44 10.86
C GLU A 526 6.35 7.81 10.04
N ILE A 527 7.38 8.33 10.71
CA ILE A 527 8.66 8.65 10.08
C ILE A 527 9.50 7.37 10.03
N PRO A 528 9.93 6.90 8.84
CA PRO A 528 10.64 5.63 8.75
C PRO A 528 12.03 5.65 9.41
N GLU A 529 12.45 4.53 9.99
CA GLU A 529 13.74 4.41 10.67
C GLU A 529 14.92 4.70 9.73
N ALA A 530 14.84 4.23 8.48
CA ALA A 530 15.87 4.46 7.46
C ALA A 530 16.09 5.96 7.17
N TYR A 531 15.02 6.76 7.15
CA TYR A 531 15.13 8.21 7.02
C TYR A 531 15.86 8.81 8.21
N ILE A 532 15.54 8.34 9.42
CA ILE A 532 16.15 8.86 10.65
C ILE A 532 17.64 8.50 10.73
N GLU A 533 18.03 7.31 10.29
CA GLU A 533 19.45 6.89 10.20
C GLU A 533 20.24 7.73 9.20
N ALA A 534 19.59 8.21 8.12
CA ALA A 534 20.19 9.07 7.12
C ALA A 534 20.31 10.55 7.55
N LEU A 535 19.69 10.96 8.67
CA LEU A 535 19.69 12.36 9.09
C LEU A 535 21.07 12.86 9.55
N PRO A 536 21.39 14.15 9.30
CA PRO A 536 22.56 14.79 9.88
C PRO A 536 22.56 14.79 11.43
N LYS A 537 23.76 14.85 12.03
CA LYS A 537 23.95 14.78 13.51
C LYS A 537 23.22 15.89 14.30
N ASN A 538 22.94 17.03 13.69
CA ASN A 538 22.25 18.16 14.32
C ASN A 538 21.56 19.07 13.27
N GLY A 539 20.58 19.86 13.72
CA GLY A 539 19.82 20.76 12.83
C GLY A 539 20.70 21.81 12.13
N ARG A 540 21.83 22.21 12.73
CA ARG A 540 22.80 23.11 12.09
C ARG A 540 23.48 22.49 10.86
N ALA A 541 23.79 21.19 10.91
CA ALA A 541 24.33 20.45 9.78
C ALA A 541 23.30 20.27 8.65
N SER A 542 22.01 20.23 8.98
CA SER A 542 20.92 20.15 7.99
C SER A 542 20.64 21.52 7.34
N LEU A 543 20.45 22.56 8.15
CA LEU A 543 20.16 23.92 7.69
C LEU A 543 21.38 24.65 7.13
N GLY A 544 22.60 24.25 7.49
CA GLY A 544 23.79 25.05 7.21
C GLY A 544 23.86 26.32 8.06
N ASP A 545 25.05 26.91 8.14
CA ASP A 545 25.35 27.98 9.10
C ASP A 545 24.50 29.25 8.92
N ALA A 546 24.23 29.64 7.67
CA ALA A 546 23.48 30.85 7.36
C ALA A 546 22.01 30.74 7.78
N LEU A 547 21.32 29.66 7.37
CA LEU A 547 19.91 29.45 7.70
C LEU A 547 19.75 29.17 9.20
N TYR A 548 20.67 28.41 9.80
CA TYR A 548 20.64 28.15 11.23
C TYR A 548 20.77 29.44 12.05
N LYS A 549 21.67 30.36 11.66
CA LYS A 549 21.79 31.65 12.35
C LYS A 549 20.51 32.48 12.23
N SER A 550 19.87 32.48 11.07
CA SER A 550 18.66 33.28 10.84
C SER A 550 17.42 32.71 11.56
N ILE A 551 17.21 31.39 11.54
CA ILE A 551 16.06 30.78 12.24
C ILE A 551 16.19 30.81 13.77
N THR A 552 17.42 30.90 14.27
CA THR A 552 17.73 30.94 15.72
C THR A 552 17.92 32.34 16.29
N ASP A 553 17.68 33.38 15.48
CA ASP A 553 17.79 34.78 15.91
C ASP A 553 16.72 35.12 16.97
N GLU A 554 16.99 36.12 17.82
CA GLU A 554 16.06 36.56 18.85
C GLU A 554 14.82 37.20 18.23
N ASN A 555 15.01 37.98 17.17
CA ASN A 555 13.94 38.58 16.36
C ASN A 555 13.82 37.80 15.05
N PHE A 556 12.70 37.09 14.87
CA PHE A 556 12.46 36.27 13.68
C PHE A 556 11.14 36.67 13.02
N ASP A 557 11.23 37.08 11.76
CA ASP A 557 10.08 37.23 10.86
C ASP A 557 10.23 36.20 9.73
N PRO A 558 9.26 35.28 9.55
CA PRO A 558 9.32 34.29 8.48
C PRO A 558 9.29 34.91 7.07
N GLU A 559 8.69 36.09 6.89
CA GLU A 559 8.65 36.76 5.59
C GLU A 559 10.00 37.37 5.22
N ASP A 560 10.65 38.04 6.16
CA ASP A 560 12.02 38.53 5.98
C ASP A 560 13.00 37.37 5.75
N PHE A 561 12.85 36.28 6.51
CA PHE A 561 13.64 35.05 6.32
C PHE A 561 13.54 34.56 4.88
N LEU A 562 12.32 34.39 4.35
CA LEU A 562 12.10 33.91 2.99
C LEU A 562 12.58 34.91 1.94
N SER A 563 12.38 36.22 2.15
CA SER A 563 12.80 37.25 1.19
C SER A 563 14.31 37.26 0.93
N SER A 564 15.10 36.81 1.90
CA SER A 564 16.56 36.70 1.81
C SER A 564 17.06 35.48 1.01
N LEU A 565 16.16 34.57 0.63
CA LEU A 565 16.48 33.30 0.00
C LEU A 565 16.17 33.30 -1.51
N ASP A 566 16.92 32.47 -2.23
CA ASP A 566 16.81 32.35 -3.67
C ASP A 566 15.79 31.26 -4.07
N PHE A 567 14.64 31.70 -4.60
CA PHE A 567 13.58 30.84 -5.14
C PHE A 567 13.54 30.79 -6.67
N SER A 568 14.66 31.09 -7.34
CA SER A 568 14.74 31.11 -8.81
C SER A 568 14.45 29.77 -9.50
N SER A 569 14.45 28.66 -8.76
CA SER A 569 14.16 27.34 -9.30
C SER A 569 13.42 26.46 -8.29
N GLU A 570 12.56 25.58 -8.79
CA GLU A 570 11.83 24.57 -8.02
C GLU A 570 12.74 23.69 -7.16
N HIS A 571 13.91 23.30 -7.68
CA HIS A 571 14.91 22.54 -6.93
C HIS A 571 15.43 23.26 -5.67
N LYS A 572 15.56 24.58 -5.70
CA LYS A 572 16.01 25.37 -4.53
C LYS A 572 14.91 25.45 -3.47
N ILE A 573 13.65 25.57 -3.89
CA ILE A 573 12.50 25.54 -2.99
C ILE A 573 12.41 24.17 -2.30
N LEU A 574 12.57 23.09 -3.07
CA LEU A 574 12.53 21.72 -2.56
C LEU A 574 13.72 21.41 -1.62
N ASP A 575 14.93 21.88 -1.95
CA ASP A 575 16.11 21.76 -1.07
C ASP A 575 15.87 22.44 0.28
N LEU A 576 15.31 23.66 0.26
CA LEU A 576 14.96 24.37 1.49
C LEU A 576 13.92 23.59 2.31
N LYS A 577 12.84 23.11 1.68
CA LYS A 577 11.81 22.28 2.33
C LYS A 577 12.44 21.05 3.00
N ASN A 578 13.25 20.29 2.26
CA ASN A 578 13.95 19.10 2.77
C ASN A 578 14.82 19.41 4.00
N ARG A 579 15.58 20.51 3.97
CA ARG A 579 16.50 20.90 5.06
C ARG A 579 15.77 21.35 6.30
N ILE A 580 14.64 22.04 6.14
CA ILE A 580 13.77 22.46 7.24
C ILE A 580 13.09 21.23 7.87
N GLU A 581 12.49 20.34 7.07
CA GLU A 581 11.85 19.11 7.56
C GLU A 581 12.83 18.21 8.32
N ALA A 582 14.01 17.95 7.75
CA ALA A 582 15.07 17.20 8.43
C ALA A 582 15.44 17.82 9.79
N SER A 583 15.44 19.15 9.90
CA SER A 583 15.75 19.85 11.16
C SER A 583 14.64 19.74 12.19
N VAL A 584 13.37 19.82 11.76
CA VAL A 584 12.20 19.57 12.62
C VAL A 584 12.25 18.16 13.20
N VAL A 585 12.55 17.15 12.37
CA VAL A 585 12.66 15.76 12.84
C VAL A 585 13.79 15.60 13.86
N ILE A 586 14.96 16.22 13.61
CA ILE A 586 16.09 16.21 14.56
C ILE A 586 15.72 16.87 15.89
N TRP A 587 15.02 18.01 15.88
CA TRP A 587 14.63 18.71 17.09
C TRP A 587 13.58 17.92 17.89
N LYS A 588 12.53 17.39 17.24
CA LYS A 588 11.53 16.52 17.87
C LYS A 588 12.16 15.31 18.56
N ARG A 589 13.10 14.61 17.90
CA ARG A 589 13.80 13.46 18.49
C ARG A 589 14.69 13.84 19.68
N LYS A 590 15.38 14.99 19.61
CA LYS A 590 16.22 15.49 20.70
C LYS A 590 15.42 16.02 21.90
N MET A 591 14.12 16.25 21.74
CA MET A 591 13.20 16.56 22.84
C MET A 591 12.66 15.30 23.52
N HIS A 592 12.35 14.25 22.75
CA HIS A 592 11.77 13.00 23.26
C HIS A 592 12.79 12.05 23.92
N ASN A 593 14.06 12.09 23.52
CA ASN A 593 15.13 11.34 24.19
C ASN A 593 15.50 11.98 25.55
N LYS A 594 14.66 11.81 26.56
CA LYS A 594 15.05 11.91 27.98
C LYS A 594 15.88 10.66 28.34
N ASP A 595 17.04 10.85 28.95
CA ASP A 595 17.77 9.83 29.73
C ASP A 595 18.63 8.73 29.07
N VAL A 596 19.52 9.07 28.13
CA VAL A 596 20.83 8.36 28.06
C VAL A 596 21.98 9.36 27.89
N LYS A 597 22.52 9.79 29.02
CA LYS A 597 23.85 10.39 29.27
C LYS A 597 24.53 11.12 28.11
N SER A 598 24.57 12.45 28.20
CA SER A 598 25.79 13.24 27.95
C SER A 598 25.77 14.52 28.79
N PRO A 599 26.58 14.61 29.87
CA PRO A 599 26.76 15.81 30.69
C PRO A 599 27.52 16.95 30.00
N TRP A 600 27.82 16.82 28.71
CA TRP A 600 28.49 17.83 27.90
C TRP A 600 27.85 17.83 26.51
N GLY A 601 27.14 18.90 26.15
CA GLY A 601 26.74 19.13 24.75
C GLY A 601 25.25 19.34 24.49
N SER A 602 24.66 20.40 25.03
CA SER A 602 23.60 21.11 24.32
C SER A 602 23.51 22.55 24.79
N ALA A 603 24.09 23.46 24.00
CA ALA A 603 24.06 24.90 24.27
C ALA A 603 22.67 25.55 24.07
N VAL A 604 21.67 24.79 23.62
CA VAL A 604 20.31 25.28 23.31
C VAL A 604 19.32 24.63 24.28
N SER A 605 18.58 25.45 25.03
CA SER A 605 17.52 25.02 25.95
C SER A 605 16.35 24.35 25.21
N ILE A 606 15.53 23.61 25.95
CA ILE A 606 14.35 22.92 25.41
C ILE A 606 13.34 23.94 24.87
N GLU A 607 13.06 25.01 25.62
CA GLU A 607 12.18 26.13 25.22
C GLU A 607 12.63 26.78 23.90
N LYS A 608 13.94 26.95 23.70
CA LYS A 608 14.47 27.49 22.44
C LYS A 608 14.29 26.52 21.27
N ARG A 609 14.28 25.20 21.51
CA ARG A 609 14.01 24.21 20.45
C ARG A 609 12.55 24.18 20.04
N GLU A 610 11.63 24.32 20.99
CA GLU A 610 10.19 24.47 20.71
C GLU A 610 9.94 25.69 19.84
N GLN A 611 10.60 26.82 20.16
CA GLN A 611 10.52 28.03 19.33
C GLN A 611 11.06 27.80 17.91
N PHE A 612 12.18 27.09 17.75
CA PHE A 612 12.74 26.82 16.42
C PHE A 612 11.87 25.88 15.61
N GLU A 613 11.23 24.91 16.27
CA GLU A 613 10.26 24.00 15.68
C GLU A 613 9.02 24.77 15.17
N GLU A 614 8.42 25.62 15.99
CA GLU A 614 7.26 26.45 15.61
C GLU A 614 7.59 27.37 14.41
N ARG A 615 8.77 27.99 14.42
CA ARG A 615 9.25 28.82 13.30
C ARG A 615 9.42 28.00 12.02
N ALA A 616 9.99 26.80 12.12
CA ALA A 616 10.17 25.90 10.99
C ALA A 616 8.83 25.41 10.41
N GLU A 617 7.87 25.05 11.25
CA GLU A 617 6.52 24.67 10.82
C GLU A 617 5.79 25.84 10.14
N THR A 618 5.97 27.06 10.65
CA THR A 618 5.43 28.29 10.02
C THR A 618 6.04 28.52 8.63
N ILE A 619 7.36 28.34 8.48
CA ILE A 619 8.02 28.45 7.17
C ILE A 619 7.47 27.40 6.19
N LEU A 620 7.32 26.14 6.62
CA LEU A 620 6.76 25.07 5.78
C LEU A 620 5.33 25.39 5.32
N LEU A 621 4.52 25.98 6.20
CA LEU A 621 3.17 26.44 5.85
C LEU A 621 3.19 27.54 4.78
N ILE A 622 4.07 28.54 4.92
CA ILE A 622 4.21 29.63 3.94
C ILE A 622 4.72 29.09 2.59
N LEU A 623 5.71 28.18 2.61
CA LEU A 623 6.20 27.53 1.40
C LEU A 623 5.09 26.79 0.65
N LYS A 624 4.22 26.07 1.38
CA LYS A 624 3.06 25.38 0.79
C LYS A 624 2.06 26.35 0.17
N HIS A 625 1.80 27.49 0.80
CA HIS A 625 0.88 28.49 0.27
C HIS A 625 1.46 29.23 -0.96
N ARG A 626 2.75 29.58 -0.93
CA ARG A 626 3.41 30.28 -2.04
C ARG A 626 3.68 29.39 -3.25
N PHE A 627 3.91 28.10 -3.00
CA PHE A 627 4.30 27.15 -4.04
C PHE A 627 3.45 25.87 -3.94
N PRO A 628 2.14 25.94 -4.28
CA PRO A 628 1.22 24.81 -4.13
C PRO A 628 1.51 23.61 -5.05
N GLY A 629 2.39 23.76 -6.05
CA GLY A 629 2.78 22.71 -6.98
C GLY A 629 4.18 22.14 -6.75
N ILE A 630 4.80 22.37 -5.58
CA ILE A 630 6.13 21.82 -5.30
C ILE A 630 6.11 20.30 -5.28
N PRO A 631 7.18 19.63 -5.72
CA PRO A 631 7.27 18.18 -5.65
C PRO A 631 7.23 17.71 -4.19
N GLN A 632 6.85 16.45 -4.00
CA GLN A 632 6.93 15.79 -2.69
C GLN A 632 8.36 15.86 -2.15
N SER A 633 8.50 16.13 -0.85
CA SER A 633 9.82 16.18 -0.22
C SER A 633 10.42 14.78 -0.08
N SER A 634 11.71 14.71 0.23
CA SER A 634 12.38 13.44 0.53
C SER A 634 11.75 12.74 1.74
N LEU A 635 11.27 13.49 2.72
CA LEU A 635 10.53 12.94 3.87
C LEU A 635 9.16 12.40 3.43
N ASP A 636 8.40 13.15 2.63
CA ASP A 636 7.10 12.72 2.11
C ASP A 636 7.23 11.42 1.30
N ILE A 637 8.23 11.35 0.41
CA ILE A 637 8.52 10.17 -0.41
C ILE A 637 8.88 8.97 0.48
N SER A 638 9.75 9.16 1.47
CA SER A 638 10.16 8.08 2.38
C SER A 638 8.97 7.57 3.20
N LYS A 639 8.14 8.47 3.73
CA LYS A 639 6.89 8.12 4.42
C LYS A 639 5.99 7.26 3.56
N ILE A 640 5.77 7.64 2.30
CA ILE A 640 4.90 6.88 1.38
C ILE A 640 5.49 5.51 1.05
N GLN A 641 6.80 5.44 0.77
CA GLN A 641 7.47 4.20 0.36
C GLN A 641 7.52 3.15 1.47
N GLU A 642 7.76 3.56 2.71
CA GLU A 642 7.91 2.64 3.84
C GLU A 642 6.62 2.49 4.67
N ASN A 643 5.55 3.20 4.32
CA ASN A 643 4.26 3.08 4.99
C ASN A 643 3.67 1.67 4.89
N LYS A 644 3.13 1.21 6.02
CA LYS A 644 2.43 -0.08 6.17
C LYS A 644 0.95 0.09 6.51
N ASP A 645 0.51 1.30 6.85
CA ASP A 645 -0.90 1.59 7.14
C ASP A 645 -1.70 1.74 5.84
N VAL A 646 -2.58 0.78 5.59
CA VAL A 646 -3.40 0.73 4.38
C VAL A 646 -4.38 1.91 4.31
N GLY A 647 -4.98 2.31 5.43
CA GLY A 647 -5.96 3.40 5.46
C GLY A 647 -5.32 4.75 5.17
N GLN A 648 -4.16 5.05 5.78
CA GLN A 648 -3.39 6.27 5.49
C GLN A 648 -2.88 6.26 4.06
N SER A 649 -2.47 5.10 3.53
CA SER A 649 -2.04 4.98 2.13
C SER A 649 -3.15 5.33 1.14
N ILE A 650 -4.39 4.86 1.40
CA ILE A 650 -5.56 5.20 0.59
C ILE A 650 -5.87 6.70 0.71
N LEU A 651 -5.89 7.24 1.92
CA LEU A 651 -6.16 8.66 2.13
C LEU A 651 -5.12 9.56 1.42
N GLU A 652 -3.83 9.26 1.56
CA GLU A 652 -2.73 9.99 0.91
C GLU A 652 -2.86 9.93 -0.61
N SER A 653 -2.93 8.72 -1.17
CA SER A 653 -2.88 8.53 -2.62
C SER A 653 -4.13 9.05 -3.32
N TYR A 654 -5.31 8.88 -2.72
CA TYR A 654 -6.55 9.39 -3.28
C TYR A 654 -6.62 10.92 -3.21
N SER A 655 -6.27 11.52 -2.08
CA SER A 655 -6.21 12.99 -1.96
C SER A 655 -5.19 13.61 -2.91
N ARG A 656 -4.00 13.02 -3.06
CA ARG A 656 -2.96 13.46 -4.01
C ARG A 656 -3.42 13.38 -5.47
N VAL A 657 -4.16 12.33 -5.83
CA VAL A 657 -4.74 12.20 -7.18
C VAL A 657 -5.77 13.30 -7.44
N LEU A 658 -6.66 13.58 -6.48
CA LEU A 658 -7.67 14.63 -6.62
C LEU A 658 -7.04 16.02 -6.68
N GLU A 659 -5.99 16.27 -5.88
CA GLU A 659 -5.15 17.46 -5.98
C GLU A 659 -4.58 17.64 -7.38
N SER A 660 -3.94 16.59 -7.93
CA SER A 660 -3.34 16.61 -9.26
C SER A 660 -4.38 16.86 -10.36
N LEU A 661 -5.57 16.25 -10.25
CA LEU A 661 -6.66 16.46 -11.18
C LEU A 661 -7.17 17.91 -11.10
N ALA A 662 -7.45 18.41 -9.90
CA ALA A 662 -7.92 19.78 -9.69
C ALA A 662 -6.93 20.81 -10.24
N TYR A 663 -5.63 20.64 -9.96
CA TYR A 663 -4.58 21.48 -10.52
C TYR A 663 -4.53 21.40 -12.05
N THR A 664 -4.70 20.22 -12.63
CA THR A 664 -4.74 20.02 -14.08
C THR A 664 -5.91 20.77 -14.72
N VAL A 665 -7.12 20.64 -14.16
CA VAL A 665 -8.31 21.35 -14.65
C VAL A 665 -8.13 22.87 -14.52
N MET A 666 -7.66 23.34 -13.36
CA MET A 666 -7.36 24.76 -13.13
C MET A 666 -6.35 25.30 -14.15
N SER A 667 -5.24 24.59 -14.38
CA SER A 667 -4.23 24.97 -15.37
C SER A 667 -4.81 25.07 -16.79
N ARG A 668 -5.78 24.21 -17.16
CA ARG A 668 -6.42 24.30 -18.49
C ARG A 668 -7.37 25.48 -18.60
N ILE A 669 -8.05 25.86 -17.53
CA ILE A 669 -8.86 27.09 -17.48
C ILE A 669 -7.94 28.30 -17.64
N GLU A 670 -6.79 28.31 -16.97
CA GLU A 670 -5.78 29.36 -17.11
C GLU A 670 -5.20 29.46 -18.52
N ASP A 671 -4.97 28.34 -19.21
CA ASP A 671 -4.50 28.34 -20.60
C ASP A 671 -5.48 29.05 -21.54
N VAL A 672 -6.79 28.84 -21.36
CA VAL A 672 -7.86 29.49 -22.15
C VAL A 672 -7.96 30.98 -21.81
N LEU A 673 -7.95 31.33 -20.52
CA LEU A 673 -7.97 32.73 -20.08
C LEU A 673 -6.71 33.49 -20.54
N TYR A 674 -5.57 32.82 -20.61
CA TYR A 674 -4.35 33.39 -21.15
C TYR A 674 -4.46 33.64 -22.66
N ALA A 675 -5.01 32.70 -23.43
CA ALA A 675 -5.29 32.90 -24.84
C ALA A 675 -6.23 34.10 -25.09
N ASP A 676 -7.28 34.27 -24.28
CA ASP A 676 -8.15 35.47 -24.28
C ASP A 676 -7.39 36.76 -24.00
N SER A 677 -6.46 36.75 -23.04
CA SER A 677 -5.64 37.92 -22.74
C SER A 677 -4.73 38.32 -23.92
N LEU A 678 -4.18 37.34 -24.64
CA LEU A 678 -3.31 37.57 -25.79
C LEU A 678 -4.06 38.15 -27.00
N THR A 679 -5.32 37.75 -27.22
CA THR A 679 -6.14 38.29 -28.32
C THR A 679 -6.58 39.72 -28.05
N ARG A 680 -6.81 40.09 -26.78
CA ARG A 680 -7.26 41.44 -26.38
C ARG A 680 -6.13 42.45 -26.27
N ASP A 681 -4.93 41.99 -25.91
CA ASP A 681 -3.73 42.81 -25.88
C ASP A 681 -2.55 42.05 -26.51
N PRO A 682 -2.33 42.23 -27.83
CA PRO A 682 -1.23 41.59 -28.56
C PRO A 682 0.17 41.96 -28.05
N SER A 683 0.30 43.06 -27.28
CA SER A 683 1.58 43.49 -26.70
C SER A 683 2.07 42.58 -25.57
N LEU A 684 1.18 41.77 -24.98
CA LEU A 684 1.51 40.73 -23.99
C LEU A 684 2.27 39.54 -24.59
N GLY A 685 2.23 39.35 -25.92
CA GLY A 685 2.94 38.28 -26.62
C GLY A 685 4.46 38.49 -26.68
N HIS A 686 4.93 39.75 -26.61
CA HIS A 686 6.36 40.09 -26.63
C HIS A 686 7.00 40.23 -25.24
N SER A 687 6.19 40.20 -24.18
CA SER A 687 6.62 40.53 -22.82
C SER A 687 6.62 39.30 -21.92
N LYS A 688 7.41 38.26 -22.25
CA LYS A 688 7.68 37.12 -21.35
C LYS A 688 8.91 36.29 -21.76
N LYS A 689 10.06 36.95 -21.97
CA LYS A 689 11.37 36.27 -21.90
C LYS A 689 11.75 36.09 -20.43
N LYS A 690 11.33 34.98 -19.80
CA LYS A 690 11.62 34.56 -18.40
C LYS A 690 11.23 35.59 -17.31
N PRO A 691 10.92 35.17 -16.07
CA PRO A 691 10.93 36.11 -14.96
C PRO A 691 12.40 36.41 -14.62
N SER A 692 12.96 37.48 -15.17
CA SER A 692 14.01 38.20 -14.47
C SER A 692 13.32 38.99 -13.35
N PHE A 693 13.60 38.62 -12.10
CA PHE A 693 13.28 39.45 -10.95
C PHE A 693 14.07 40.75 -11.08
N ASP A 694 13.40 41.83 -11.45
CA ASP A 694 13.87 43.17 -11.18
C ASP A 694 12.89 43.80 -10.19
N ALA A 695 13.39 44.08 -8.99
CA ALA A 695 12.63 44.59 -7.88
C ALA A 695 12.49 46.11 -8.01
N GLY A 696 11.26 46.58 -8.20
CA GLY A 696 10.86 47.99 -8.00
C GLY A 696 9.75 48.07 -6.94
N PRO A 697 9.71 49.11 -6.09
CA PRO A 697 9.00 49.08 -4.82
C PRO A 697 7.48 49.17 -5.02
N VAL A 698 6.75 48.21 -4.45
CA VAL A 698 5.29 48.25 -4.32
C VAL A 698 4.93 49.14 -3.13
N LYS A 699 4.05 50.13 -3.35
CA LYS A 699 3.49 50.98 -2.28
C LYS A 699 2.69 50.13 -1.30
N VAL A 700 3.06 50.21 -0.03
CA VAL A 700 2.34 49.68 1.13
C VAL A 700 0.99 50.39 1.26
N LEU A 701 -0.10 49.63 1.34
CA LEU A 701 -1.41 50.12 1.79
C LEU A 701 -1.61 49.75 3.27
N ASP A 702 -2.15 50.68 4.05
CA ASP A 702 -2.22 50.66 5.52
C ASP A 702 -3.35 49.74 6.02
N PRO A 703 -3.07 48.69 6.82
CA PRO A 703 -4.06 47.73 7.32
C PRO A 703 -5.16 48.30 8.23
N LYS A 704 -5.05 49.56 8.66
CA LYS A 704 -6.01 50.18 9.59
C LYS A 704 -7.32 50.61 8.93
N GLU A 705 -7.34 50.91 7.63
CA GLU A 705 -8.57 51.36 6.93
C GLU A 705 -9.54 50.22 6.58
N GLU A 706 -9.09 48.96 6.51
CA GLU A 706 -9.98 47.81 6.25
C GLU A 706 -10.70 47.32 7.51
N ILE A 707 -10.07 47.45 8.68
CA ILE A 707 -10.63 46.96 9.96
C ILE A 707 -11.78 47.86 10.44
N GLU A 708 -11.76 49.17 10.14
CA GLU A 708 -12.88 50.07 10.47
C GLU A 708 -14.12 49.88 9.58
N LYS A 709 -13.97 49.28 8.38
CA LYS A 709 -15.11 48.99 7.49
C LYS A 709 -15.90 47.74 7.90
N LEU A 710 -15.27 46.81 8.62
CA LEU A 710 -15.89 45.54 9.04
C LEU A 710 -16.67 45.64 10.36
N ASN A 711 -16.47 46.69 11.16
CA ASN A 711 -17.13 46.85 12.46
C ASN A 711 -18.52 47.53 12.43
N ASN A 712 -19.06 47.88 11.26
CA ASN A 712 -20.25 48.74 11.13
C ASN A 712 -21.55 48.06 10.62
N MET A 713 -21.73 46.74 10.73
CA MET A 713 -23.03 46.11 10.43
C MET A 713 -23.46 45.13 11.53
N GLU A 714 -24.53 45.51 12.24
CA GLU A 714 -25.10 44.87 13.44
C GLU A 714 -25.81 43.53 13.19
N ALA A 715 -25.88 42.75 14.28
CA ALA A 715 -26.51 41.44 14.42
C ALA A 715 -28.04 41.50 14.52
N GLY A 716 -28.72 40.46 14.01
CA GLY A 716 -30.15 40.23 14.21
C GLY A 716 -30.55 38.76 14.02
N ASP A 717 -31.00 38.16 15.12
CA ASP A 717 -31.71 36.89 15.37
C ASP A 717 -31.45 35.64 14.49
N SER A 718 -30.79 34.65 15.10
CA SER A 718 -30.55 33.32 14.57
C SER A 718 -31.67 32.33 14.93
N MET A 719 -32.19 31.61 13.94
CA MET A 719 -32.63 30.23 14.17
C MET A 719 -31.41 29.30 14.08
N THR A 720 -31.33 28.33 14.99
CA THR A 720 -30.14 27.48 15.14
C THR A 720 -30.17 26.30 14.16
N LEU A 721 -28.97 25.77 13.89
CA LEU A 721 -28.67 24.68 12.96
C LEU A 721 -29.36 23.35 13.32
N SER A 722 -29.92 23.23 14.53
CA SER A 722 -30.81 22.15 14.96
C SER A 722 -32.03 22.04 14.06
N ASP A 723 -32.64 23.19 13.73
CA ASP A 723 -33.94 23.26 13.07
C ASP A 723 -33.85 23.01 11.56
N PHE A 724 -32.63 23.06 10.99
CA PHE A 724 -32.38 22.84 9.56
C PHE A 724 -31.82 21.45 9.24
N MET A 725 -31.17 20.78 10.22
CA MET A 725 -30.52 19.48 9.99
C MET A 725 -31.46 18.28 10.20
N GLY A 726 -32.69 18.48 10.67
CA GLY A 726 -33.68 17.41 10.79
C GLY A 726 -33.26 16.29 11.75
N TRP A 727 -32.63 16.64 12.87
CA TRP A 727 -32.45 15.71 13.99
C TRP A 727 -33.51 16.02 15.03
N HIS A 728 -34.71 15.46 14.91
CA HIS A 728 -35.57 15.19 16.06
C HIS A 728 -36.58 14.08 15.75
N GLU A 729 -36.86 13.27 16.79
CA GLU A 729 -37.88 12.22 16.84
C GLU A 729 -39.29 12.75 16.53
N GLU A 730 -40.15 11.85 16.04
CA GLU A 730 -41.50 12.07 15.50
C GLU A 730 -42.42 13.02 16.30
N GLN A 731 -43.09 13.96 15.59
CA GLN A 731 -44.56 14.10 15.59
C GLN A 731 -45.09 15.11 14.55
N ASP A 732 -46.31 14.83 14.07
CA ASP A 732 -47.05 15.36 12.92
C ASP A 732 -47.28 16.89 12.83
N ALA A 733 -47.33 17.43 11.60
CA ALA A 733 -48.53 18.05 10.99
C ALA A 733 -48.23 18.79 9.66
N GLU A 734 -49.17 18.70 8.71
CA GLU A 734 -49.19 19.26 7.35
C GLU A 734 -49.18 20.81 7.28
N VAL A 735 -48.69 21.38 6.16
CA VAL A 735 -49.49 22.15 5.17
C VAL A 735 -48.61 22.67 4.01
N GLU A 736 -49.18 22.58 2.80
CA GLU A 736 -48.63 22.91 1.49
C GLU A 736 -48.33 24.41 1.20
N LYS A 737 -47.50 24.60 0.15
CA LYS A 737 -47.67 25.45 -1.08
C LYS A 737 -46.72 26.63 -1.33
N LYS A 738 -45.88 26.39 -2.36
CA LYS A 738 -45.61 27.18 -3.59
C LYS A 738 -44.88 28.54 -3.52
N SER A 739 -43.69 28.49 -4.15
CA SER A 739 -43.30 29.19 -5.39
C SER A 739 -42.41 30.44 -5.33
N SER A 740 -41.55 30.48 -6.36
CA SER A 740 -40.64 31.54 -6.84
C SER A 740 -39.42 31.88 -5.96
N VAL A 741 -38.28 31.28 -6.30
CA VAL A 741 -36.96 31.64 -5.77
C VAL A 741 -36.34 32.70 -6.67
N ASN A 742 -36.04 33.88 -6.10
CA ASN A 742 -35.29 34.95 -6.75
C ASN A 742 -33.78 34.72 -6.57
N PHE A 743 -33.06 34.80 -7.70
CA PHE A 743 -31.65 34.45 -7.92
C PHE A 743 -30.61 35.34 -7.20
N VAL A 744 -31.06 36.38 -6.46
CA VAL A 744 -30.17 37.42 -5.90
C VAL A 744 -29.96 37.28 -4.39
N ASP A 745 -30.89 36.65 -3.66
CA ASP A 745 -30.74 36.42 -2.21
C ASP A 745 -29.83 35.22 -1.86
N MET A 746 -29.41 34.44 -2.87
CA MET A 746 -28.47 33.33 -2.72
C MET A 746 -27.00 33.79 -2.59
N LEU A 747 -26.72 35.05 -2.89
CA LEU A 747 -25.35 35.58 -3.02
C LEU A 747 -24.71 36.06 -1.71
N HIS A 748 -25.44 36.06 -0.59
CA HIS A 748 -24.90 36.56 0.69
C HIS A 748 -25.03 35.57 1.87
N LEU A 749 -25.62 34.39 1.67
CA LEU A 749 -25.84 33.41 2.75
C LEU A 749 -24.73 32.36 2.94
N GLU A 750 -23.82 32.18 1.97
CA GLU A 750 -22.84 31.06 1.99
C GLU A 750 -21.46 31.44 2.53
N ASP A 751 -21.03 32.70 2.42
CA ASP A 751 -19.68 33.13 2.82
C ASP A 751 -19.44 33.09 4.34
N SER A 752 -20.44 33.44 5.15
CA SER A 752 -20.32 33.41 6.61
C SER A 752 -20.47 32.01 7.21
N LYS A 753 -21.21 31.11 6.53
CA LYS A 753 -21.49 29.75 7.02
C LYS A 753 -20.36 28.77 6.68
N LEU A 754 -19.63 28.99 5.58
CA LEU A 754 -18.49 28.14 5.19
C LEU A 754 -17.16 28.60 5.82
N SER A 755 -17.02 29.89 6.16
CA SER A 755 -15.92 30.32 7.04
C SER A 755 -16.02 29.65 8.41
N LYS A 756 -17.25 29.50 8.93
CA LYS A 756 -17.52 28.75 10.17
C LYS A 756 -17.35 27.24 10.04
N LEU A 757 -17.47 26.64 8.85
CA LEU A 757 -17.11 25.22 8.62
C LEU A 757 -15.60 25.03 8.51
N ALA A 758 -14.89 25.96 7.88
CA ALA A 758 -13.43 26.01 7.90
C ALA A 758 -12.90 26.29 9.31
N GLU A 759 -13.56 27.15 10.10
CA GLU A 759 -13.22 27.43 11.51
C GLU A 759 -13.70 26.34 12.48
N MET A 760 -14.84 25.67 12.24
CA MET A 760 -15.29 24.51 13.03
C MET A 760 -14.43 23.27 12.77
N MET A 761 -13.87 23.11 11.56
CA MET A 761 -12.82 22.12 11.29
C MET A 761 -11.45 22.53 11.86
N ILE A 762 -11.28 23.80 12.25
CA ILE A 762 -10.11 24.31 12.98
C ILE A 762 -10.32 24.27 14.52
N ASN A 763 -11.51 23.96 15.02
CA ASN A 763 -11.78 23.91 16.47
C ASN A 763 -11.39 22.59 17.13
N LYS A 764 -10.08 22.41 17.30
CA LYS A 764 -9.37 22.50 18.58
C LYS A 764 -7.94 22.06 18.27
N LYS A 765 -7.06 23.01 17.97
CA LYS A 765 -5.65 22.85 18.32
C LYS A 765 -5.61 22.67 19.83
N THR A 766 -5.72 21.44 20.32
CA THR A 766 -5.30 21.10 21.66
C THR A 766 -3.80 21.33 21.68
N SER A 767 -3.38 22.47 22.21
CA SER A 767 -2.03 22.66 22.69
C SER A 767 -1.66 21.46 23.56
N TYR A 768 -0.43 20.97 23.42
CA TYR A 768 0.13 19.84 24.15
C TYR A 768 -0.01 19.96 25.69
N ILE A 769 -0.22 21.18 26.21
CA ILE A 769 -0.52 21.45 27.64
C ILE A 769 -1.90 20.91 28.06
N GLU A 770 -2.92 20.96 27.20
CA GLU A 770 -4.29 20.49 27.51
C GLU A 770 -4.39 18.94 27.53
N LYS A 771 -3.44 18.26 26.86
CA LYS A 771 -3.31 16.78 26.92
C LYS A 771 -2.62 16.29 28.20
N LEU A 772 -1.84 17.14 28.87
CA LEU A 772 -1.13 16.76 30.10
C LEU A 772 -1.98 16.94 31.37
N GLU A 773 -2.93 17.89 31.38
CA GLU A 773 -3.80 18.12 32.54
C GLU A 773 -4.92 17.08 32.67
N ASN A 774 -5.35 16.45 31.57
CA ASN A 774 -6.38 15.40 31.57
C ASN A 774 -5.86 13.98 31.87
N LEU A 775 -4.55 13.78 32.02
CA LEU A 775 -3.93 12.51 32.43
C LEU A 775 -3.49 12.51 33.91
N GLY A 776 -3.76 13.59 34.65
CA GLY A 776 -3.29 13.82 36.02
C GLY A 776 -4.26 13.45 37.15
N GLY A 777 -5.34 12.71 36.90
CA GLY A 777 -6.34 12.45 37.94
C GLY A 777 -7.02 11.11 37.79
N LEU A 778 -6.45 10.06 38.41
CA LEU A 778 -7.14 8.98 39.12
C LEU A 778 -6.08 8.12 39.81
N ARG A 779 -5.78 8.46 41.07
CA ARG A 779 -5.13 7.54 42.01
C ARG A 779 -5.99 6.28 42.13
N SER A 780 -5.43 5.12 41.82
CA SER A 780 -5.93 3.85 42.35
C SER A 780 -5.06 3.37 43.53
N PRO A 781 -5.62 2.57 44.46
CA PRO A 781 -5.14 2.46 45.83
C PRO A 781 -3.97 1.48 46.00
N ILE A 782 -3.09 1.80 46.95
CA ILE A 782 -1.96 0.97 47.38
C ILE A 782 -2.47 -0.34 48.02
N PRO A 783 -2.01 -1.54 47.59
CA PRO A 783 -2.15 -2.74 48.40
C PRO A 783 -1.11 -2.73 49.52
N ARG A 784 -1.58 -2.87 50.76
CA ARG A 784 -0.73 -3.10 51.93
C ARG A 784 -0.03 -4.45 51.80
N HIS A 785 1.30 -4.47 51.68
CA HIS A 785 2.22 -5.03 52.68
C HIS A 785 3.68 -4.87 52.24
#